data_AF-A0A0F9QVW8-F1
#
_entry.id   AF-A0A0F9QVW8-F1
#
_cell.length_a   1.000
_cell.length_b   1.000
_cell.length_c   1.000
_cell.angle_alpha   90.00
_cell.angle_beta   90.00
_cell.angle_gamma   90.00
#
_symmetry.space_group_name_H-M   'P 1'
#
loop_
_entity.id
_entity.type
_entity.pdbx_description
1 polymer ?
#
loop_
_entity_poly.entity_id
_entity_poly.type
_entity_poly.pdbx_seq_one_letter_code
_entity_poly.pdbx_strand_id
1 'polypeptide(L)'
;MQYIGDFKVNATVNIFFSTSDGSGGAVGFSATIELADFDVYKGVSVIQRTSTAGWTLDETFDGVTGLHSLSIDLSDNTHAGFYAAGNDYTVTLTPDETVDGQTVAAILCQFSIENRTNVKVVSDIALIDAAIDSDSTLYLADHDKTQSDIALVATKIDSDVVVQDAKLDSDMTLVIADHDKTQSDIVLISGKLDSDMVLVVADHDKTQSDIALVDAAIDSDHVITVSDVAAVSTKIDSDTVLADADHDKTQSDIALVDAAIDSDSVLYLADHDKTQSDIVLISGKLDSDQVISLSDLAIIYSDTTIIYSDTTVIEAAGGALTAAQASDLVAIESELIKVYSDTTVVESDTTVVESDTTVLESARVLFSGTSTASSTTAKVFVQAGDPPTGGADDDYNDTIIVVWDGSDKATARVNVRVVDDYDDSDPSFSVSPALGFTPGAGDLVEVYLADAGALTLLNSLTSGFSSTSPNRLIDHLRSIMSKGAVTPSTLGTYDPTTDSLEFQAEQQSLGLGSGFSTSTDSLKEIRDAIDTLIAPAVVSASSLSGSGFLSDVVSLVRKATDEPSQSPKYTDGDIVEYIQAGMDAVMTDIAINTDHPIVVRYSITLVDGTQYYVLPPNVAELIRVAKINSTTGLPEYEVWPGSYMNPGGAGWKLEGNVLRLLRDWNSTDTLELMYYPNSEPAMHKGTSEATAAASVTLMATPTDGTLGKRPNEYVGMLLRVLSSDQNYQEERLITAYDLTTRVATLAKAFDTTPTGTVVYEVVPIFSRTIKHVVALRTAIDILSNEGNSQRMATLNQNYAIKISAMRRQLSKMEGRFPHHFDGDTWDNTNRGGFYGI
;
A
#
# COMPACT_ATOMS: atom_id res chain seq x y z
N MET A 1 18.44 39.81 -30.47
CA MET A 1 17.61 38.94 -31.32
C MET A 1 16.51 38.39 -30.44
N GLN A 2 15.26 38.76 -30.70
CA GLN A 2 14.14 38.43 -29.83
C GLN A 2 13.48 37.13 -30.31
N TYR A 3 13.47 36.11 -29.44
CA TYR A 3 12.68 34.91 -29.67
C TYR A 3 11.22 35.19 -29.26
N ILE A 4 10.27 35.01 -30.18
CA ILE A 4 8.87 35.42 -29.97
C ILE A 4 7.94 34.25 -29.62
N GLY A 5 8.39 33.00 -29.75
CA GLY A 5 7.61 31.84 -29.30
C GLY A 5 7.78 30.59 -30.16
N ASP A 6 7.19 29.50 -29.68
CA ASP A 6 6.98 28.25 -30.41
C ASP A 6 5.51 28.17 -30.85
N PHE A 7 5.26 28.04 -32.13
CA PHE A 7 3.93 28.09 -32.74
C PHE A 7 3.52 26.72 -33.27
N LYS A 8 2.20 26.48 -33.37
CA LYS A 8 1.67 25.28 -34.03
C LYS A 8 1.88 25.37 -35.55
N VAL A 9 1.93 24.22 -36.21
CA VAL A 9 1.83 24.17 -37.68
C VAL A 9 0.52 24.86 -38.10
N ASN A 10 0.55 25.60 -39.21
CA ASN A 10 -0.58 26.38 -39.75
C ASN A 10 -1.05 27.58 -38.91
N ALA A 11 -0.35 27.97 -37.84
CA ALA A 11 -0.68 29.17 -37.08
C ALA A 11 -0.33 30.46 -37.85
N THR A 12 -0.82 31.61 -37.37
CA THR A 12 -0.41 32.93 -37.87
C THR A 12 0.56 33.58 -36.88
N VAL A 13 1.74 34.00 -37.36
CA VAL A 13 2.76 34.67 -36.55
C VAL A 13 2.67 36.18 -36.77
N ASN A 14 2.44 36.95 -35.72
CA ASN A 14 2.38 38.41 -35.77
C ASN A 14 3.66 39.01 -35.18
N ILE A 15 4.30 39.90 -35.94
CA ILE A 15 5.59 40.50 -35.64
C ILE A 15 5.43 42.02 -35.65
N PHE A 16 5.63 42.65 -34.50
CA PHE A 16 5.59 44.10 -34.37
C PHE A 16 7.01 44.66 -34.29
N PHE A 17 7.27 45.75 -35.02
CA PHE A 17 8.54 46.44 -34.98
C PHE A 17 8.36 47.95 -35.14
N SER A 18 9.34 48.73 -34.70
CA SER A 18 9.28 50.19 -34.77
C SER A 18 10.52 50.79 -35.41
N THR A 19 10.35 51.99 -35.97
CA THR A 19 11.41 52.78 -36.60
C THR A 19 11.49 54.16 -35.94
N SER A 20 12.70 54.62 -35.66
CA SER A 20 12.96 55.90 -35.01
C SER A 20 14.13 56.64 -35.67
N ASP A 21 14.10 57.97 -35.62
CA ASP A 21 15.18 58.83 -36.10
C ASP A 21 16.42 58.75 -35.19
N GLY A 22 17.51 59.41 -35.59
CA GLY A 22 18.74 59.45 -34.79
C GLY A 22 18.60 60.10 -33.39
N SER A 23 17.46 60.77 -33.12
CA SER A 23 17.12 61.40 -31.84
C SER A 23 16.09 60.60 -31.03
N GLY A 24 15.62 59.45 -31.53
CA GLY A 24 14.61 58.60 -30.89
C GLY A 24 13.15 58.98 -31.15
N GLY A 25 12.88 59.92 -32.06
CA GLY A 25 11.52 60.24 -32.53
C GLY A 25 10.98 59.18 -33.48
N ALA A 26 9.71 58.81 -33.39
CA ALA A 26 9.12 57.82 -34.29
C ALA A 26 9.02 58.39 -35.72
N VAL A 27 9.55 57.66 -36.70
CA VAL A 27 9.57 58.06 -38.12
C VAL A 27 9.22 56.86 -38.98
N GLY A 28 8.49 57.08 -40.08
CA GLY A 28 8.22 56.04 -41.08
C GLY A 28 9.40 55.82 -42.04
N PHE A 29 9.24 54.86 -42.94
CA PHE A 29 10.13 54.68 -44.09
C PHE A 29 9.96 55.81 -45.10
N SER A 30 10.98 56.06 -45.94
CA SER A 30 10.97 57.10 -46.96
C SER A 30 9.96 56.85 -48.10
N ALA A 31 9.51 55.61 -48.25
CA ALA A 31 8.43 55.17 -49.13
C ALA A 31 7.68 53.99 -48.48
N THR A 32 6.63 53.50 -49.14
CA THR A 32 5.89 52.28 -48.75
C THR A 32 6.82 51.08 -48.86
N ILE A 33 7.00 50.36 -47.76
CA ILE A 33 7.80 49.15 -47.65
C ILE A 33 7.06 47.97 -48.32
N GLU A 34 7.78 47.18 -49.08
CA GLU A 34 7.23 46.04 -49.80
C GLU A 34 7.35 44.76 -48.97
N LEU A 35 6.44 43.81 -49.22
CA LEU A 35 6.58 42.46 -48.62
C LEU A 35 7.89 41.76 -49.04
N ALA A 36 8.49 42.20 -50.16
CA ALA A 36 9.75 41.67 -50.69
C ALA A 36 10.98 42.13 -49.87
N ASP A 37 10.84 43.12 -48.99
CA ASP A 37 11.92 43.58 -48.11
C ASP A 37 12.12 42.70 -46.89
N PHE A 38 11.24 41.70 -46.70
CA PHE A 38 11.32 40.74 -45.62
C PHE A 38 11.82 39.40 -46.13
N ASP A 39 12.71 38.79 -45.35
CA ASP A 39 13.19 37.44 -45.59
C ASP A 39 12.96 36.55 -44.39
N VAL A 40 12.56 35.30 -44.65
CA VAL A 40 12.46 34.26 -43.62
C VAL A 40 13.43 33.15 -43.94
N TYR A 41 14.32 32.84 -42.99
CA TYR A 41 15.31 31.77 -43.09
C TYR A 41 14.92 30.59 -42.21
N LYS A 42 15.07 29.36 -42.72
CA LYS A 42 14.79 28.12 -41.98
C LYS A 42 16.05 27.54 -41.33
N GLY A 43 16.01 27.33 -40.03
CA GLY A 43 17.09 26.81 -39.19
C GLY A 43 18.29 27.74 -39.13
N VAL A 44 19.49 27.15 -39.10
CA VAL A 44 20.77 27.86 -39.28
C VAL A 44 21.20 27.89 -40.76
N SER A 45 20.30 27.54 -41.68
CA SER A 45 20.58 27.39 -43.10
C SER A 45 20.42 28.71 -43.86
N VAL A 46 21.07 28.81 -45.01
CA VAL A 46 20.89 29.91 -45.99
C VAL A 46 19.64 29.74 -46.85
N ILE A 47 18.74 28.81 -46.50
CA ILE A 47 17.50 28.56 -47.25
C ILE A 47 16.47 29.63 -46.85
N GLN A 48 16.37 30.65 -47.69
CA GLN A 48 15.39 31.72 -47.64
C GLN A 48 14.07 31.29 -48.28
N ARG A 49 12.94 31.74 -47.75
CA ARG A 49 11.65 31.57 -48.40
C ARG A 49 11.60 32.41 -49.67
N THR A 50 11.40 31.76 -50.81
CA THR A 50 11.38 32.41 -52.13
C THR A 50 10.06 33.11 -52.49
N SER A 51 9.06 33.07 -51.63
CA SER A 51 7.71 33.61 -51.88
C SER A 51 7.20 34.36 -50.65
N THR A 52 6.53 35.49 -50.91
CA THR A 52 5.86 36.35 -49.93
C THR A 52 4.37 36.04 -49.79
N ALA A 53 3.88 34.96 -50.42
CA ALA A 53 2.50 34.52 -50.25
C ALA A 53 2.19 34.21 -48.78
N GLY A 54 0.96 34.48 -48.34
CA GLY A 54 0.58 34.34 -46.93
C GLY A 54 1.16 35.39 -45.98
N TRP A 55 1.86 36.42 -46.48
CA TRP A 55 2.33 37.53 -45.66
C TRP A 55 1.46 38.78 -45.84
N THR A 56 1.24 39.52 -44.75
CA THR A 56 0.54 40.81 -44.78
C THR A 56 1.28 41.83 -43.93
N LEU A 57 1.37 43.07 -44.41
CA LEU A 57 2.07 44.16 -43.74
C LEU A 57 1.13 45.35 -43.50
N ASP A 58 1.22 45.92 -42.31
CA ASP A 58 0.60 47.19 -41.93
C ASP A 58 1.70 48.17 -41.50
N GLU A 59 1.93 49.20 -42.30
CA GLU A 59 3.01 50.20 -42.13
C GLU A 59 2.69 51.29 -41.10
N THR A 60 1.43 51.37 -40.69
CA THR A 60 0.97 52.29 -39.67
C THR A 60 0.01 51.54 -38.78
N PHE A 61 0.53 50.57 -38.05
CA PHE A 61 -0.28 49.78 -37.14
C PHE A 61 -0.99 50.72 -36.15
N ASP A 62 -2.33 50.66 -36.13
CA ASP A 62 -3.18 51.57 -35.36
C ASP A 62 -3.03 53.07 -35.71
N GLY A 63 -2.61 53.37 -36.94
CA GLY A 63 -2.40 54.72 -37.45
C GLY A 63 -1.18 55.45 -36.87
N VAL A 64 -0.33 54.76 -36.12
CA VAL A 64 0.86 55.35 -35.48
C VAL A 64 2.06 55.32 -36.42
N THR A 65 2.61 56.50 -36.75
CA THR A 65 3.83 56.61 -37.56
C THR A 65 5.02 55.96 -36.85
N GLY A 66 5.74 55.09 -37.56
CA GLY A 66 6.92 54.40 -37.03
C GLY A 66 6.62 53.13 -36.23
N LEU A 67 5.36 52.65 -36.22
CA LEU A 67 4.97 51.35 -35.68
C LEU A 67 4.39 50.48 -36.79
N HIS A 68 4.96 49.30 -36.97
CA HIS A 68 4.69 48.40 -38.10
C HIS A 68 4.30 47.00 -37.61
N SER A 69 3.51 46.29 -38.40
CA SER A 69 3.08 44.92 -38.12
C SER A 69 3.22 44.03 -39.37
N LEU A 70 4.02 42.97 -39.26
CA LEU A 70 4.10 41.89 -40.25
C LEU A 70 3.35 40.66 -39.71
N SER A 71 2.42 40.12 -40.49
CA SER A 71 1.76 38.85 -40.22
C SER A 71 2.19 37.80 -41.22
N ILE A 72 2.51 36.60 -40.74
CA ILE A 72 2.93 35.45 -41.54
C ILE A 72 1.97 34.30 -41.28
N ASP A 73 1.24 33.87 -42.31
CA ASP A 73 0.43 32.66 -42.29
C ASP A 73 1.30 31.42 -42.52
N LEU A 74 1.52 30.61 -41.47
CA LEU A 74 2.31 29.39 -41.55
C LEU A 74 1.57 28.25 -42.27
N SER A 75 0.28 28.42 -42.61
CA SER A 75 -0.48 27.45 -43.41
C SER A 75 -0.22 27.58 -44.91
N ASP A 76 0.39 28.69 -45.35
CA ASP A 76 0.70 28.88 -46.76
C ASP A 76 1.85 27.99 -47.23
N ASN A 77 1.48 26.99 -48.03
CA ASN A 77 2.37 25.98 -48.59
C ASN A 77 2.82 26.30 -50.04
N THR A 78 2.70 27.55 -50.49
CA THR A 78 3.19 27.98 -51.82
C THR A 78 4.67 27.62 -52.06
N HIS A 79 5.48 27.60 -50.98
CA HIS A 79 6.79 26.93 -50.97
C HIS A 79 6.68 25.63 -50.18
N ALA A 80 6.48 24.52 -50.90
CA ALA A 80 6.19 23.21 -50.32
C ALA A 80 7.18 22.82 -49.21
N GLY A 81 6.66 22.58 -48.00
CA GLY A 81 7.45 22.09 -46.86
C GLY A 81 8.37 23.13 -46.22
N PHE A 82 8.24 24.43 -46.57
CA PHE A 82 9.06 25.48 -45.98
C PHE A 82 8.76 25.64 -44.48
N TYR A 83 7.49 25.91 -44.12
CA TYR A 83 7.03 25.93 -42.74
C TYR A 83 6.71 24.50 -42.28
N ALA A 84 7.55 23.93 -41.42
CA ALA A 84 7.45 22.56 -40.94
C ALA A 84 7.83 22.49 -39.47
N ALA A 85 7.15 21.61 -38.73
CA ALA A 85 7.46 21.30 -37.34
C ALA A 85 8.93 20.91 -37.13
N GLY A 86 9.45 21.12 -35.91
CA GLY A 86 10.82 20.80 -35.53
C GLY A 86 11.88 21.75 -36.07
N ASN A 87 11.52 22.95 -36.55
CA ASN A 87 12.46 23.92 -37.11
C ASN A 87 12.34 25.31 -36.44
N ASP A 88 13.47 26.01 -36.36
CA ASP A 88 13.55 27.42 -36.01
C ASP A 88 13.51 28.30 -37.27
N TYR A 89 12.96 29.50 -37.17
CA TYR A 89 12.82 30.45 -38.27
C TYR A 89 13.32 31.82 -37.83
N THR A 90 14.09 32.48 -38.70
CA THR A 90 14.59 33.85 -38.47
C THR A 90 13.99 34.80 -39.49
N VAL A 91 13.42 35.91 -39.02
CA VAL A 91 12.82 36.95 -39.88
C VAL A 91 13.74 38.16 -39.93
N THR A 92 14.11 38.58 -41.13
CA THR A 92 14.98 39.74 -41.36
C THR A 92 14.32 40.77 -42.25
N LEU A 93 14.77 42.00 -42.13
CA LEU A 93 14.30 43.18 -42.85
C LEU A 93 15.49 43.84 -43.55
N THR A 94 15.42 43.96 -44.88
CA THR A 94 16.44 44.58 -45.74
C THR A 94 15.79 45.45 -46.83
N PRO A 95 15.15 46.56 -46.43
CA PRO A 95 14.49 47.48 -47.36
C PRO A 95 15.49 48.21 -48.23
N ASP A 96 15.07 48.59 -49.43
CA ASP A 96 15.77 49.60 -50.23
C ASP A 96 15.35 51.03 -49.85
N GLU A 97 14.29 51.19 -49.03
CA GLU A 97 13.92 52.45 -48.38
C GLU A 97 14.88 52.85 -47.26
N THR A 98 14.80 54.14 -46.92
CA THR A 98 15.57 54.74 -45.83
C THR A 98 14.66 55.11 -44.66
N VAL A 99 15.21 55.03 -43.44
CA VAL A 99 14.62 55.61 -42.23
C VAL A 99 15.50 56.80 -41.86
N ASP A 100 14.93 58.01 -41.78
CA ASP A 100 15.68 59.25 -41.52
C ASP A 100 16.87 59.46 -42.49
N GLY A 101 16.71 59.04 -43.76
CA GLY A 101 17.75 59.13 -44.79
C GLY A 101 18.88 58.10 -44.67
N GLN A 102 18.77 57.12 -43.78
CA GLN A 102 19.73 56.02 -43.61
C GLN A 102 19.15 54.69 -44.09
N THR A 103 19.97 53.85 -44.72
CA THR A 103 19.62 52.46 -45.03
C THR A 103 19.58 51.65 -43.73
N VAL A 104 18.52 50.87 -43.53
CA VAL A 104 18.33 50.03 -42.34
C VAL A 104 18.34 48.56 -42.75
N ALA A 105 19.07 47.73 -42.02
CA ALA A 105 19.00 46.28 -42.11
C ALA A 105 18.93 45.71 -40.69
N ALA A 106 17.97 44.83 -40.42
CA ALA A 106 17.72 44.33 -39.08
C ALA A 106 17.22 42.88 -39.07
N ILE A 107 17.54 42.15 -38.00
CA ILE A 107 16.90 40.88 -37.66
C ILE A 107 15.77 41.19 -36.70
N LEU A 108 14.52 40.97 -37.14
CA LEU A 108 13.34 41.34 -36.37
C LEU A 108 13.10 40.36 -35.22
N CYS A 109 12.99 39.07 -35.52
CA CYS A 109 12.73 38.04 -34.52
C CYS A 109 13.18 36.64 -34.95
N GLN A 110 13.11 35.72 -33.98
CA GLN A 110 13.14 34.28 -34.22
C GLN A 110 11.89 33.64 -33.63
N PHE A 111 11.37 32.62 -34.29
CA PHE A 111 10.31 31.77 -33.75
C PHE A 111 10.58 30.31 -34.10
N SER A 112 9.86 29.38 -33.51
CA SER A 112 9.88 27.98 -33.96
C SER A 112 8.50 27.45 -34.24
N ILE A 113 8.44 26.34 -34.96
CA ILE A 113 7.22 25.59 -35.19
C ILE A 113 7.42 24.23 -34.54
N GLU A 114 6.68 23.96 -33.46
CA GLU A 114 6.68 22.70 -32.70
C GLU A 114 8.10 22.11 -32.49
N ASN A 115 9.09 22.96 -32.25
CA ASN A 115 10.49 22.55 -32.04
C ASN A 115 10.84 22.49 -30.55
N ARG A 116 10.03 23.14 -29.71
CA ARG A 116 10.23 23.26 -28.26
C ARG A 116 8.99 22.83 -27.47
N THR A 117 8.03 22.19 -28.13
CA THR A 117 6.96 21.44 -27.46
C THR A 117 7.61 20.24 -26.77
N ASN A 118 7.94 20.42 -25.48
CA ASN A 118 8.23 19.29 -24.60
C ASN A 118 7.16 18.23 -24.83
N VAL A 119 7.60 16.99 -24.99
CA VAL A 119 6.78 15.77 -25.01
C VAL A 119 5.63 15.98 -24.04
N LYS A 120 4.42 16.12 -24.59
CA LYS A 120 3.21 16.06 -23.81
C LYS A 120 3.18 14.60 -23.35
N VAL A 121 3.64 14.33 -22.13
CA VAL A 121 3.17 13.14 -21.41
C VAL A 121 1.67 13.36 -21.35
N VAL A 122 0.96 12.67 -22.22
CA VAL A 122 -0.49 12.75 -22.30
C VAL A 122 -0.97 11.96 -21.11
N SER A 123 -1.17 12.62 -19.97
CA SER A 123 -1.86 12.02 -18.82
C SER A 123 -3.34 11.74 -19.14
N ASP A 124 -3.87 12.30 -20.23
CA ASP A 124 -5.29 12.23 -20.58
C ASP A 124 -5.42 11.82 -22.07
N ILE A 125 -5.33 10.51 -22.37
CA ILE A 125 -5.53 10.00 -23.73
C ILE A 125 -7.04 9.89 -23.98
N ALA A 126 -7.64 10.96 -24.49
CA ALA A 126 -8.96 10.90 -25.12
C ALA A 126 -8.80 10.50 -26.59
N LEU A 127 -8.80 9.20 -26.88
CA LEU A 127 -8.92 8.67 -28.24
C LEU A 127 -10.42 8.70 -28.59
N ILE A 128 -10.86 9.72 -29.32
CA ILE A 128 -12.25 9.85 -29.78
C ILE A 128 -12.33 9.32 -31.21
N ASP A 129 -13.14 8.28 -31.44
CA ASP A 129 -13.49 7.75 -32.78
C ASP A 129 -12.31 7.18 -33.60
N ALA A 130 -11.37 6.52 -32.92
CA ALA A 130 -10.28 5.80 -33.58
C ALA A 130 -10.65 4.32 -33.75
N ALA A 131 -10.79 3.85 -34.99
CA ALA A 131 -10.61 2.44 -35.28
C ALA A 131 -9.12 2.12 -35.04
N ILE A 132 -8.85 1.30 -34.03
CA ILE A 132 -7.49 0.88 -33.70
C ILE A 132 -7.31 -0.50 -34.34
N ASP A 133 -6.54 -0.51 -35.42
CA ASP A 133 -6.08 -1.70 -36.13
C ASP A 133 -4.60 -1.88 -35.76
N SER A 134 -4.33 -2.81 -34.83
CA SER A 134 -2.98 -3.07 -34.34
C SER A 134 -2.80 -4.52 -33.91
N ASP A 135 -1.62 -5.09 -34.13
CA ASP A 135 -1.28 -6.46 -33.72
C ASP A 135 -1.54 -6.72 -32.21
N SER A 136 -1.47 -5.70 -31.35
CA SER A 136 -1.80 -5.82 -29.93
C SER A 136 -2.19 -4.46 -29.34
N THR A 137 -3.31 -4.39 -28.62
CA THR A 137 -3.69 -3.22 -27.82
C THR A 137 -3.50 -3.48 -26.32
N LEU A 138 -2.87 -2.54 -25.63
CA LEU A 138 -2.67 -2.57 -24.18
C LEU A 138 -3.16 -1.26 -23.57
N TYR A 139 -4.17 -1.35 -22.70
CA TYR A 139 -4.68 -0.23 -21.91
C TYR A 139 -4.30 -0.44 -20.45
N LEU A 140 -3.60 0.55 -19.87
CA LEU A 140 -3.19 0.58 -18.45
C LEU A 140 -3.65 1.92 -17.85
N ALA A 141 -4.53 1.88 -16.86
CA ALA A 141 -4.92 3.04 -16.04
C ALA A 141 -4.28 2.96 -14.63
N ASP A 142 -4.10 4.10 -13.97
CA ASP A 142 -3.57 4.31 -12.60
C ASP A 142 -4.25 5.59 -12.10
N HIS A 143 -5.41 5.44 -11.44
CA HIS A 143 -6.28 6.59 -11.21
C HIS A 143 -6.18 7.17 -9.79
N ASP A 144 -5.75 8.43 -9.71
CA ASP A 144 -5.78 9.25 -8.49
C ASP A 144 -7.09 10.08 -8.38
N LYS A 145 -8.16 9.40 -7.97
CA LYS A 145 -9.31 9.85 -7.14
C LYS A 145 -10.44 10.74 -7.68
N THR A 146 -10.54 11.19 -8.94
CA THR A 146 -11.78 11.90 -9.36
C THR A 146 -12.27 11.83 -10.81
N GLN A 147 -11.58 11.26 -11.81
CA GLN A 147 -12.05 11.09 -13.20
C GLN A 147 -11.34 9.93 -13.92
N SER A 148 -12.05 9.19 -14.79
CA SER A 148 -11.48 8.13 -15.64
C SER A 148 -10.19 8.56 -16.37
N ASP A 149 -9.11 7.78 -16.24
CA ASP A 149 -7.83 8.06 -16.90
C ASP A 149 -7.91 7.81 -18.42
N ILE A 150 -8.68 6.79 -18.80
CA ILE A 150 -8.86 6.37 -20.19
C ILE A 150 -10.35 6.40 -20.50
N ALA A 151 -10.83 7.55 -20.96
CA ALA A 151 -12.19 7.76 -21.45
C ALA A 151 -12.24 7.72 -22.98
N LEU A 152 -12.74 6.62 -23.55
CA LEU A 152 -13.01 6.52 -24.99
C LEU A 152 -14.44 7.01 -25.30
N VAL A 153 -14.68 8.33 -25.17
CA VAL A 153 -15.90 9.13 -25.51
C VAL A 153 -16.67 9.73 -24.30
N ALA A 154 -17.23 10.92 -24.56
CA ALA A 154 -17.52 12.05 -23.66
C ALA A 154 -18.74 11.92 -22.71
N THR A 155 -18.99 10.77 -22.10
CA THR A 155 -19.94 10.69 -20.99
C THR A 155 -19.19 10.47 -19.67
N LYS A 156 -19.57 11.24 -18.64
CA LYS A 156 -19.03 11.08 -17.28
C LYS A 156 -19.45 9.71 -16.75
N ILE A 157 -18.58 8.74 -16.90
CA ILE A 157 -18.67 7.43 -16.28
C ILE A 157 -17.46 7.38 -15.33
N ASP A 158 -17.72 7.19 -14.05
CA ASP A 158 -16.70 7.23 -12.98
C ASP A 158 -16.06 5.83 -12.83
N SER A 159 -15.39 5.37 -13.89
CA SER A 159 -14.64 4.08 -13.97
C SER A 159 -13.25 4.33 -14.52
N ASP A 160 -12.24 3.52 -14.21
CA ASP A 160 -10.87 3.82 -14.65
C ASP A 160 -10.67 3.64 -16.15
N VAL A 161 -11.29 2.60 -16.70
CA VAL A 161 -11.31 2.35 -18.15
C VAL A 161 -12.73 2.28 -18.65
N VAL A 162 -13.08 3.19 -19.56
CA VAL A 162 -14.35 3.19 -20.28
C VAL A 162 -14.09 3.05 -21.76
N VAL A 163 -14.48 1.91 -22.34
CA VAL A 163 -14.46 1.70 -23.79
C VAL A 163 -15.89 1.86 -24.29
N GLN A 164 -16.18 2.99 -24.93
CA GLN A 164 -17.48 3.26 -25.51
C GLN A 164 -17.41 3.35 -27.04
N ASP A 165 -18.29 2.62 -27.75
CA ASP A 165 -18.42 2.66 -29.23
C ASP A 165 -17.10 2.43 -30.01
N ALA A 166 -16.12 1.76 -29.41
CA ALA A 166 -14.85 1.43 -30.06
C ALA A 166 -15.02 0.23 -31.00
N LYS A 167 -14.44 0.28 -32.21
CA LYS A 167 -14.05 -0.95 -32.92
C LYS A 167 -12.58 -1.22 -32.63
N LEU A 168 -12.32 -2.24 -31.81
CA LEU A 168 -10.98 -2.75 -31.54
C LEU A 168 -10.78 -3.99 -32.40
N ASP A 169 -9.82 -3.90 -33.33
CA ASP A 169 -9.45 -4.96 -34.26
C ASP A 169 -7.98 -5.29 -34.00
N SER A 170 -7.72 -6.36 -33.24
CA SER A 170 -6.37 -6.68 -32.75
C SER A 170 -6.22 -8.17 -32.48
N ASP A 171 -5.05 -8.75 -32.70
CA ASP A 171 -4.84 -10.17 -32.38
C ASP A 171 -5.05 -10.43 -30.86
N MET A 172 -4.69 -9.46 -30.02
CA MET A 172 -4.89 -9.52 -28.58
C MET A 172 -5.28 -8.17 -28.00
N THR A 173 -6.36 -8.16 -27.22
CA THR A 173 -6.84 -7.00 -26.45
C THR A 173 -6.70 -7.30 -24.96
N LEU A 174 -5.85 -6.53 -24.26
CA LEU A 174 -5.65 -6.63 -22.81
C LEU A 174 -6.09 -5.33 -22.13
N VAL A 175 -7.05 -5.44 -21.22
CA VAL A 175 -7.56 -4.33 -20.41
C VAL A 175 -7.29 -4.61 -18.93
N ILE A 176 -6.54 -3.72 -18.29
CA ILE A 176 -6.21 -3.79 -16.86
C ILE A 176 -6.56 -2.45 -16.20
N ALA A 177 -7.29 -2.48 -15.08
CA ALA A 177 -7.66 -1.31 -14.28
C ALA A 177 -7.45 -1.57 -12.78
N ASP A 178 -7.27 -0.49 -12.01
CA ASP A 178 -7.10 -0.52 -10.54
C ASP A 178 -7.96 0.56 -9.83
N HIS A 179 -9.22 0.24 -9.49
CA HIS A 179 -10.13 1.26 -8.95
C HIS A 179 -10.27 1.24 -7.44
N ASP A 180 -9.74 2.28 -6.82
CA ASP A 180 -9.62 2.42 -5.37
C ASP A 180 -10.95 2.76 -4.62
N LYS A 181 -12.14 2.90 -5.29
CA LYS A 181 -13.50 3.13 -4.66
C LYS A 181 -14.77 2.94 -5.55
N THR A 182 -15.78 2.25 -4.99
CA THR A 182 -17.25 2.49 -5.10
C THR A 182 -18.00 2.32 -6.44
N GLN A 183 -17.34 2.13 -7.58
CA GLN A 183 -17.94 1.79 -8.89
C GLN A 183 -17.01 0.83 -9.66
N SER A 184 -17.54 0.14 -10.69
CA SER A 184 -16.80 -0.80 -11.54
C SER A 184 -15.54 -0.19 -12.15
N ASP A 185 -14.44 -0.92 -12.10
CA ASP A 185 -13.12 -0.54 -12.61
C ASP A 185 -13.12 -0.43 -14.14
N ILE A 186 -13.76 -1.42 -14.78
CA ILE A 186 -13.80 -1.55 -16.23
C ILE A 186 -15.26 -1.56 -16.68
N VAL A 187 -15.58 -0.61 -17.55
CA VAL A 187 -16.90 -0.49 -18.16
C VAL A 187 -16.76 -0.53 -19.69
N LEU A 188 -17.21 -1.61 -20.30
CA LEU A 188 -17.29 -1.77 -21.76
C LEU A 188 -18.73 -1.49 -22.20
N ILE A 189 -18.99 -0.37 -22.89
CA ILE A 189 -20.33 0.01 -23.36
C ILE A 189 -20.33 0.07 -24.89
N SER A 190 -21.18 -0.73 -25.54
CA SER A 190 -21.47 -0.62 -26.98
C SER A 190 -20.27 -0.69 -27.96
N GLY A 191 -19.12 -1.19 -27.52
CA GLY A 191 -17.95 -1.49 -28.36
C GLY A 191 -18.07 -2.83 -29.10
N LYS A 192 -17.48 -2.91 -30.29
CA LYS A 192 -17.19 -4.17 -30.98
C LYS A 192 -15.73 -4.55 -30.73
N LEU A 193 -15.52 -5.64 -29.99
CA LEU A 193 -14.21 -6.25 -29.82
C LEU A 193 -14.10 -7.39 -30.83
N ASP A 194 -13.21 -7.25 -31.79
CA ASP A 194 -12.93 -8.19 -32.88
C ASP A 194 -11.45 -8.58 -32.69
N SER A 195 -11.19 -9.62 -31.90
CA SER A 195 -9.82 -9.98 -31.50
C SER A 195 -9.66 -11.47 -31.29
N ASP A 196 -8.53 -12.09 -31.61
CA ASP A 196 -8.35 -13.52 -31.37
C ASP A 196 -8.45 -13.84 -29.85
N MET A 197 -7.92 -12.96 -29.00
CA MET A 197 -8.01 -13.10 -27.54
C MET A 197 -8.36 -11.78 -26.84
N VAL A 198 -9.36 -11.84 -25.97
CA VAL A 198 -9.76 -10.74 -25.07
C VAL A 198 -9.52 -11.16 -23.63
N LEU A 199 -8.65 -10.43 -22.93
CA LEU A 199 -8.38 -10.60 -21.50
C LEU A 199 -8.71 -9.32 -20.74
N VAL A 200 -9.62 -9.43 -19.77
CA VAL A 200 -10.06 -8.32 -18.92
C VAL A 200 -9.76 -8.66 -17.46
N VAL A 201 -8.97 -7.80 -16.81
CA VAL A 201 -8.55 -7.97 -15.42
C VAL A 201 -8.82 -6.66 -14.67
N ALA A 202 -9.57 -6.74 -13.58
CA ALA A 202 -9.84 -5.61 -12.70
C ALA A 202 -9.25 -5.91 -11.30
N ASP A 203 -9.16 -4.89 -10.45
CA ASP A 203 -8.70 -5.07 -9.07
C ASP A 203 -9.88 -5.15 -8.10
N HIS A 204 -9.56 -5.52 -6.86
CA HIS A 204 -10.51 -6.14 -5.95
C HIS A 204 -11.08 -5.13 -4.97
N ASP A 205 -12.23 -4.51 -5.28
CA ASP A 205 -12.76 -3.46 -4.40
C ASP A 205 -14.26 -3.52 -4.02
N LYS A 206 -14.52 -3.12 -2.76
CA LYS A 206 -15.49 -3.78 -1.86
C LYS A 206 -16.98 -3.43 -2.05
N THR A 207 -17.45 -3.08 -3.24
CA THR A 207 -18.83 -2.53 -3.34
C THR A 207 -19.63 -2.74 -4.63
N GLN A 208 -19.02 -3.06 -5.79
CA GLN A 208 -19.73 -3.30 -7.06
C GLN A 208 -18.94 -4.32 -7.92
N SER A 209 -19.57 -4.89 -8.97
CA SER A 209 -18.89 -5.74 -9.94
C SER A 209 -17.74 -4.98 -10.61
N ASP A 210 -16.52 -5.51 -10.57
CA ASP A 210 -15.32 -4.82 -11.07
C ASP A 210 -15.36 -4.68 -12.60
N ILE A 211 -15.99 -5.65 -13.29
CA ILE A 211 -16.15 -5.65 -14.75
C ILE A 211 -17.63 -5.54 -15.11
N ALA A 212 -18.01 -4.46 -15.78
CA ALA A 212 -19.34 -4.29 -16.36
C ALA A 212 -19.29 -4.31 -17.90
N LEU A 213 -19.95 -5.30 -18.50
CA LEU A 213 -20.15 -5.40 -19.94
C LEU A 213 -21.60 -5.01 -20.27
N VAL A 214 -21.82 -3.92 -21.01
CA VAL A 214 -23.17 -3.42 -21.32
C VAL A 214 -23.34 -3.20 -22.82
N ASP A 215 -24.26 -3.95 -23.46
CA ASP A 215 -24.53 -3.86 -24.91
C ASP A 215 -23.26 -4.07 -25.79
N ALA A 216 -22.25 -4.77 -25.24
CA ALA A 216 -21.01 -5.08 -25.93
C ALA A 216 -21.20 -6.28 -26.88
N ALA A 217 -20.55 -6.23 -28.05
CA ALA A 217 -20.44 -7.35 -28.97
C ALA A 217 -18.97 -7.80 -29.04
N ILE A 218 -18.69 -8.98 -28.49
CA ILE A 218 -17.36 -9.57 -28.46
C ILE A 218 -17.37 -10.75 -29.45
N ASP A 219 -16.52 -10.66 -30.47
CA ASP A 219 -16.27 -11.70 -31.48
C ASP A 219 -14.79 -12.07 -31.35
N SER A 220 -14.50 -13.20 -30.69
CA SER A 220 -13.13 -13.55 -30.31
C SER A 220 -12.93 -15.04 -30.10
N ASP A 221 -11.82 -15.64 -30.52
CA ASP A 221 -11.58 -17.08 -30.29
C ASP A 221 -11.58 -17.41 -28.78
N HIS A 222 -11.03 -16.53 -27.94
CA HIS A 222 -11.00 -16.70 -26.49
C HIS A 222 -11.38 -15.43 -25.72
N VAL A 223 -12.31 -15.56 -24.77
CA VAL A 223 -12.70 -14.50 -23.83
C VAL A 223 -12.42 -14.96 -22.40
N ILE A 224 -11.57 -14.20 -21.69
CA ILE A 224 -11.21 -14.47 -20.30
C ILE A 224 -11.46 -13.22 -19.46
N THR A 225 -12.28 -13.35 -18.43
CA THR A 225 -12.55 -12.30 -17.44
C THR A 225 -12.14 -12.78 -16.06
N VAL A 226 -11.31 -11.99 -15.37
CA VAL A 226 -10.78 -12.31 -14.05
C VAL A 226 -11.19 -11.18 -13.09
N SER A 227 -12.37 -11.32 -12.48
CA SER A 227 -12.98 -10.49 -11.43
C SER A 227 -14.49 -10.75 -11.33
N ASP A 228 -15.20 -10.04 -10.45
CA ASP A 228 -16.67 -9.98 -10.44
C ASP A 228 -17.21 -9.42 -11.77
N VAL A 229 -18.03 -10.20 -12.48
CA VAL A 229 -18.56 -9.85 -13.81
C VAL A 229 -20.06 -9.61 -13.78
N ALA A 230 -20.47 -8.42 -14.23
CA ALA A 230 -21.84 -8.11 -14.59
C ALA A 230 -21.97 -7.88 -16.10
N ALA A 231 -22.54 -8.84 -16.83
CA ALA A 231 -22.83 -8.70 -18.25
C ALA A 231 -24.33 -8.45 -18.48
N VAL A 232 -24.68 -7.34 -19.11
CA VAL A 232 -26.07 -6.92 -19.36
C VAL A 232 -26.28 -6.69 -20.86
N SER A 233 -27.17 -7.47 -21.48
CA SER A 233 -27.53 -7.36 -22.91
C SER A 233 -26.33 -7.52 -23.86
N THR A 234 -25.34 -8.32 -23.49
CA THR A 234 -24.09 -8.53 -24.26
C THR A 234 -24.18 -9.74 -25.19
N LYS A 235 -23.56 -9.66 -26.37
CA LYS A 235 -23.37 -10.80 -27.28
C LYS A 235 -21.91 -11.22 -27.26
N ILE A 236 -21.64 -12.45 -26.85
CA ILE A 236 -20.29 -13.05 -26.85
C ILE A 236 -20.33 -14.23 -27.82
N ASP A 237 -19.63 -14.09 -28.95
CA ASP A 237 -19.39 -15.15 -29.91
C ASP A 237 -17.91 -15.56 -29.76
N SER A 238 -17.64 -16.76 -29.22
CA SER A 238 -16.27 -17.17 -28.88
C SER A 238 -16.08 -18.69 -28.84
N ASP A 239 -14.90 -19.24 -29.14
CA ASP A 239 -14.68 -20.68 -28.93
C ASP A 239 -14.63 -21.04 -27.43
N THR A 240 -14.17 -20.12 -26.58
CA THR A 240 -14.06 -20.38 -25.13
C THR A 240 -14.32 -19.13 -24.31
N VAL A 241 -15.24 -19.25 -23.33
CA VAL A 241 -15.50 -18.22 -22.31
C VAL A 241 -15.11 -18.74 -20.94
N LEU A 242 -14.21 -18.03 -20.27
CA LEU A 242 -13.83 -18.27 -18.87
C LEU A 242 -14.14 -17.03 -18.03
N ALA A 243 -14.96 -17.20 -17.00
CA ALA A 243 -15.15 -16.18 -15.98
C ALA A 243 -14.78 -16.74 -14.61
N ASP A 244 -13.78 -16.13 -14.00
CA ASP A 244 -13.23 -16.46 -12.68
C ASP A 244 -13.39 -15.24 -11.79
N ALA A 245 -14.25 -15.33 -10.77
CA ALA A 245 -14.60 -14.24 -9.89
C ALA A 245 -14.21 -14.58 -8.43
N ASP A 246 -13.70 -13.59 -7.67
CA ASP A 246 -13.27 -13.76 -6.28
C ASP A 246 -13.91 -12.74 -5.31
N HIS A 247 -14.67 -13.22 -4.34
CA HIS A 247 -15.10 -12.58 -3.09
C HIS A 247 -15.13 -11.03 -2.97
N ASP A 248 -16.30 -10.39 -3.16
CA ASP A 248 -16.71 -9.27 -2.30
C ASP A 248 -18.11 -9.42 -1.69
N LYS A 249 -18.26 -8.90 -0.47
CA LYS A 249 -19.34 -9.16 0.51
C LYS A 249 -20.73 -8.62 0.11
N THR A 250 -20.90 -8.08 -1.10
CA THR A 250 -22.04 -7.21 -1.40
C THR A 250 -22.89 -7.58 -2.60
N GLN A 251 -22.39 -8.33 -3.61
CA GLN A 251 -23.13 -8.71 -4.83
C GLN A 251 -22.88 -10.18 -5.24
N SER A 252 -23.50 -10.63 -6.34
CA SER A 252 -23.21 -11.94 -6.97
C SER A 252 -21.95 -11.82 -7.81
N ASP A 253 -21.03 -12.77 -7.65
CA ASP A 253 -19.73 -12.82 -8.31
C ASP A 253 -19.87 -12.80 -9.85
N ILE A 254 -20.85 -13.55 -10.38
CA ILE A 254 -21.15 -13.57 -11.82
C ILE A 254 -22.63 -13.35 -12.06
N ALA A 255 -22.98 -12.23 -12.68
CA ALA A 255 -24.35 -11.88 -13.05
C ALA A 255 -24.47 -11.67 -14.57
N LEU A 256 -25.21 -12.57 -15.23
CA LEU A 256 -25.51 -12.49 -16.65
C LEU A 256 -27.00 -12.18 -16.85
N VAL A 257 -27.31 -10.99 -17.36
CA VAL A 257 -28.68 -10.50 -17.57
C VAL A 257 -28.92 -10.26 -19.06
N ASP A 258 -29.80 -11.05 -19.68
CA ASP A 258 -30.14 -10.94 -21.12
C ASP A 258 -28.90 -11.07 -22.06
N ALA A 259 -27.86 -11.76 -21.59
CA ALA A 259 -26.67 -12.04 -22.38
C ALA A 259 -26.91 -13.20 -23.36
N ALA A 260 -26.38 -13.09 -24.58
CA ALA A 260 -26.35 -14.18 -25.56
C ALA A 260 -24.90 -14.65 -25.72
N ILE A 261 -24.61 -15.87 -25.28
CA ILE A 261 -23.29 -16.49 -25.38
C ILE A 261 -23.41 -17.66 -26.36
N ASP A 262 -22.68 -17.58 -27.47
CA ASP A 262 -22.55 -18.62 -28.49
C ASP A 262 -21.09 -19.09 -28.45
N SER A 263 -20.82 -20.23 -27.81
CA SER A 263 -19.44 -20.68 -27.60
C SER A 263 -19.25 -22.18 -27.51
N ASP A 264 -18.16 -22.74 -28.06
CA ASP A 264 -17.89 -24.18 -27.95
C ASP A 264 -17.78 -24.63 -26.49
N SER A 265 -17.15 -23.82 -25.63
CA SER A 265 -17.02 -24.13 -24.20
C SER A 265 -17.16 -22.92 -23.28
N VAL A 266 -17.86 -23.13 -22.16
CA VAL A 266 -18.08 -22.09 -21.12
C VAL A 266 -17.77 -22.67 -19.75
N LEU A 267 -16.88 -22.01 -19.01
CA LEU A 267 -16.51 -22.36 -17.64
C LEU A 267 -16.73 -21.17 -16.71
N TYR A 268 -17.56 -21.36 -15.69
CA TYR A 268 -17.77 -20.40 -14.60
C TYR A 268 -17.18 -20.93 -13.30
N LEU A 269 -16.32 -20.14 -12.67
CA LEU A 269 -15.72 -20.40 -11.37
C LEU A 269 -16.13 -19.29 -10.40
N ALA A 270 -16.75 -19.65 -9.28
CA ALA A 270 -17.13 -18.72 -8.22
C ALA A 270 -16.85 -19.35 -6.85
N ASP A 271 -16.47 -18.55 -5.85
CA ASP A 271 -16.10 -19.03 -4.51
C ASP A 271 -17.23 -18.85 -3.47
N HIS A 272 -17.11 -19.52 -2.32
CA HIS A 272 -18.22 -19.71 -1.37
C HIS A 272 -18.28 -18.60 -0.32
N ASP A 273 -19.36 -17.79 -0.31
CA ASP A 273 -19.76 -17.06 0.90
C ASP A 273 -21.28 -16.98 1.17
N LYS A 274 -21.61 -16.80 2.45
CA LYS A 274 -22.87 -17.23 3.11
C LYS A 274 -24.09 -16.34 2.86
N THR A 275 -24.07 -15.42 1.90
CA THR A 275 -25.09 -14.34 1.87
C THR A 275 -25.86 -14.11 0.58
N GLN A 276 -25.36 -14.47 -0.61
CA GLN A 276 -26.06 -14.35 -1.92
C GLN A 276 -25.65 -15.51 -2.85
N SER A 277 -26.31 -15.69 -4.00
CA SER A 277 -25.95 -16.73 -4.97
C SER A 277 -24.76 -16.30 -5.84
N ASP A 278 -23.75 -17.16 -5.90
CA ASP A 278 -22.45 -16.91 -6.55
C ASP A 278 -22.60 -16.69 -8.06
N ILE A 279 -23.47 -17.48 -8.71
CA ILE A 279 -23.77 -17.36 -10.14
C ILE A 279 -25.27 -17.12 -10.34
N VAL A 280 -25.60 -16.00 -10.99
CA VAL A 280 -26.96 -15.59 -11.32
C VAL A 280 -27.11 -15.43 -12.84
N LEU A 281 -27.86 -16.35 -13.45
CA LEU A 281 -28.26 -16.30 -14.86
C LEU A 281 -29.71 -15.82 -14.94
N ILE A 282 -29.95 -14.61 -15.45
CA ILE A 282 -31.27 -14.03 -15.66
C ILE A 282 -31.49 -13.82 -17.16
N SER A 283 -32.41 -14.59 -17.74
CA SER A 283 -32.96 -14.40 -19.11
C SER A 283 -31.97 -14.40 -20.30
N GLY A 284 -30.78 -14.99 -20.19
CA GLY A 284 -29.84 -15.13 -21.32
C GLY A 284 -30.05 -16.39 -22.17
N LYS A 285 -29.52 -16.40 -23.40
CA LYS A 285 -29.40 -17.58 -24.28
C LYS A 285 -27.95 -18.09 -24.23
N LEU A 286 -27.76 -19.34 -23.82
CA LEU A 286 -26.46 -20.00 -23.75
C LEU A 286 -26.45 -21.17 -24.73
N ASP A 287 -25.84 -20.99 -25.90
CA ASP A 287 -25.62 -22.05 -26.87
C ASP A 287 -24.16 -22.48 -26.75
N SER A 288 -23.90 -23.67 -26.20
CA SER A 288 -22.54 -24.18 -26.03
C SER A 288 -22.45 -25.70 -26.01
N ASP A 289 -21.42 -26.28 -26.64
CA ASP A 289 -21.22 -27.74 -26.61
C ASP A 289 -20.97 -28.23 -25.17
N GLN A 290 -20.22 -27.45 -24.37
CA GLN A 290 -19.85 -27.80 -23.01
C GLN A 290 -19.98 -26.62 -22.04
N VAL A 291 -20.89 -26.75 -21.07
CA VAL A 291 -21.06 -25.78 -19.97
C VAL A 291 -20.67 -26.44 -18.65
N ILE A 292 -19.71 -25.86 -17.93
CA ILE A 292 -19.34 -26.26 -16.57
C ILE A 292 -19.53 -25.06 -15.65
N SER A 293 -20.30 -25.25 -14.56
CA SER A 293 -20.47 -24.28 -13.49
C SER A 293 -20.04 -24.92 -12.19
N LEU A 294 -19.03 -24.35 -11.55
CA LEU A 294 -18.55 -24.78 -10.23
C LEU A 294 -18.89 -23.65 -9.24
N SER A 295 -19.99 -23.83 -8.52
CA SER A 295 -20.50 -22.90 -7.50
C SER A 295 -21.28 -23.69 -6.44
N ASP A 296 -21.30 -23.17 -5.21
CA ASP A 296 -22.04 -23.78 -4.10
C ASP A 296 -23.54 -23.43 -4.14
N LEU A 297 -23.92 -22.32 -4.81
CA LEU A 297 -25.32 -21.91 -5.02
C LEU A 297 -25.58 -21.26 -6.40
N ALA A 298 -25.84 -22.06 -7.42
CA ALA A 298 -26.31 -21.57 -8.72
C ALA A 298 -27.84 -21.37 -8.74
N ILE A 299 -28.30 -20.15 -9.05
CA ILE A 299 -29.73 -19.84 -9.24
C ILE A 299 -29.97 -19.39 -10.69
N ILE A 300 -30.78 -20.16 -11.42
CA ILE A 300 -31.16 -19.88 -12.81
C ILE A 300 -32.62 -19.40 -12.81
N TYR A 301 -32.84 -18.11 -13.09
CA TYR A 301 -34.17 -17.54 -13.29
C TYR A 301 -34.39 -17.30 -14.80
N SER A 302 -35.22 -18.13 -15.43
CA SER A 302 -35.65 -17.88 -16.81
C SER A 302 -37.09 -18.33 -17.03
N ASP A 303 -37.81 -17.57 -17.85
CA ASP A 303 -39.07 -17.98 -18.45
C ASP A 303 -38.86 -19.10 -19.50
N THR A 304 -37.61 -19.30 -19.98
CA THR A 304 -37.20 -20.39 -20.88
C THR A 304 -35.68 -20.59 -20.78
N THR A 305 -35.18 -21.45 -19.90
CA THR A 305 -33.78 -21.90 -19.96
C THR A 305 -33.72 -23.13 -20.85
N ILE A 306 -32.99 -23.05 -21.96
CA ILE A 306 -32.65 -24.23 -22.76
C ILE A 306 -31.14 -24.36 -22.70
N ILE A 307 -30.66 -25.44 -22.06
CA ILE A 307 -29.24 -25.81 -22.06
C ILE A 307 -29.12 -26.94 -23.08
N TYR A 308 -28.58 -26.63 -24.26
CA TYR A 308 -28.17 -27.65 -25.21
C TYR A 308 -26.73 -28.01 -24.86
N SER A 309 -26.47 -29.24 -24.43
CA SER A 309 -25.09 -29.73 -24.26
C SER A 309 -25.06 -31.26 -24.32
N ASP A 310 -24.02 -31.78 -24.97
CA ASP A 310 -23.78 -33.22 -25.09
C ASP A 310 -23.43 -33.87 -23.74
N THR A 311 -22.97 -33.08 -22.75
CA THR A 311 -22.64 -33.58 -21.40
C THR A 311 -22.88 -32.50 -20.33
N THR A 312 -24.00 -32.56 -19.62
CA THR A 312 -24.25 -31.69 -18.45
C THR A 312 -23.98 -32.45 -17.14
N VAL A 313 -23.15 -31.85 -16.28
CA VAL A 313 -22.87 -32.35 -14.92
C VAL A 313 -23.26 -31.24 -13.94
N ILE A 314 -24.27 -31.51 -13.10
CA ILE A 314 -24.66 -30.63 -12.00
C ILE A 314 -24.25 -31.33 -10.70
N GLU A 315 -23.15 -30.91 -10.10
CA GLU A 315 -22.68 -31.41 -8.81
C GLU A 315 -23.06 -30.41 -7.72
N ALA A 316 -23.97 -30.79 -6.82
CA ALA A 316 -24.26 -30.00 -5.63
C ALA A 316 -23.26 -30.39 -4.53
N ALA A 317 -22.33 -29.51 -4.21
CA ALA A 317 -21.38 -29.72 -3.11
C ALA A 317 -22.09 -29.50 -1.75
N GLY A 318 -22.69 -30.57 -1.21
CA GLY A 318 -22.94 -30.67 0.23
C GLY A 318 -24.29 -30.20 0.79
N GLY A 319 -25.32 -29.99 -0.04
CA GLY A 319 -26.69 -29.70 0.43
C GLY A 319 -27.74 -30.26 -0.51
N ALA A 320 -28.79 -30.88 0.04
CA ALA A 320 -29.92 -31.36 -0.75
C ALA A 320 -30.51 -30.21 -1.59
N LEU A 321 -30.79 -30.47 -2.88
CA LEU A 321 -31.60 -29.57 -3.72
C LEU A 321 -32.90 -29.27 -2.97
N THR A 322 -33.02 -28.06 -2.43
CA THR A 322 -34.27 -27.66 -1.78
C THR A 322 -35.29 -27.26 -2.86
N ALA A 323 -36.57 -27.51 -2.56
CA ALA A 323 -37.71 -27.45 -3.48
C ALA A 323 -38.03 -26.06 -4.11
N ALA A 324 -37.09 -25.11 -4.12
CA ALA A 324 -37.27 -23.76 -4.64
C ALA A 324 -37.03 -23.63 -6.16
N GLN A 325 -36.56 -24.68 -6.86
CA GLN A 325 -36.34 -24.68 -8.31
C GLN A 325 -37.55 -25.19 -9.12
N ALA A 326 -38.78 -24.97 -8.64
CA ALA A 326 -39.98 -25.23 -9.42
C ALA A 326 -40.25 -24.07 -10.40
N SER A 327 -39.44 -23.98 -11.46
CA SER A 327 -39.88 -23.33 -12.70
C SER A 327 -40.60 -24.39 -13.54
N ASP A 328 -41.78 -24.04 -14.07
CA ASP A 328 -42.68 -24.93 -14.81
C ASP A 328 -42.07 -25.52 -16.11
N LEU A 329 -40.83 -25.18 -16.47
CA LEU A 329 -40.19 -25.67 -17.70
C LEU A 329 -38.65 -25.65 -17.62
N VAL A 330 -38.04 -26.61 -16.91
CA VAL A 330 -36.62 -26.94 -17.12
C VAL A 330 -36.57 -28.20 -17.99
N ALA A 331 -36.35 -28.02 -19.30
CA ALA A 331 -36.08 -29.11 -20.22
C ALA A 331 -34.56 -29.27 -20.36
N ILE A 332 -34.01 -30.32 -19.74
CA ILE A 332 -32.62 -30.75 -19.99
C ILE A 332 -32.69 -31.82 -21.08
N GLU A 333 -32.42 -31.44 -22.33
CA GLU A 333 -32.28 -32.37 -23.44
C GLU A 333 -30.79 -32.75 -23.57
N SER A 334 -30.39 -33.88 -22.98
CA SER A 334 -29.02 -34.42 -23.10
C SER A 334 -29.05 -35.93 -23.34
N GLU A 335 -28.12 -36.45 -24.15
CA GLU A 335 -28.00 -37.88 -24.46
C GLU A 335 -27.49 -38.71 -23.26
N LEU A 336 -26.91 -38.08 -22.23
CA LEU A 336 -26.37 -38.76 -21.05
C LEU A 336 -26.48 -37.91 -19.77
N ILE A 337 -27.50 -38.14 -18.95
CA ILE A 337 -27.64 -37.48 -17.64
C ILE A 337 -27.06 -38.37 -16.54
N LYS A 338 -26.05 -37.89 -15.81
CA LYS A 338 -25.54 -38.53 -14.58
C LYS A 338 -25.74 -37.60 -13.38
N VAL A 339 -26.54 -38.02 -12.41
CA VAL A 339 -26.78 -37.29 -11.16
C VAL A 339 -26.13 -38.07 -10.02
N TYR A 340 -25.15 -37.47 -9.34
CA TYR A 340 -24.58 -38.01 -8.10
C TYR A 340 -25.15 -37.20 -6.92
N SER A 341 -25.91 -37.86 -6.05
CA SER A 341 -26.42 -37.24 -4.81
C SER A 341 -26.65 -38.29 -3.73
N ASP A 342 -26.36 -37.90 -2.49
CA ASP A 342 -26.41 -38.68 -1.25
C ASP A 342 -27.85 -38.92 -0.78
N THR A 343 -28.79 -38.07 -1.22
CA THR A 343 -30.23 -38.18 -0.97
C THR A 343 -31.00 -37.50 -2.09
N THR A 344 -31.47 -38.27 -3.06
CA THR A 344 -32.37 -37.76 -4.11
C THR A 344 -33.71 -38.48 -4.04
N VAL A 345 -34.79 -37.70 -3.91
CA VAL A 345 -36.16 -38.15 -4.21
C VAL A 345 -36.50 -37.54 -5.57
N VAL A 346 -36.63 -38.39 -6.59
CA VAL A 346 -37.09 -37.99 -7.93
C VAL A 346 -38.58 -38.30 -8.01
N GLU A 347 -39.43 -37.29 -7.86
CA GLU A 347 -40.85 -37.41 -8.20
C GLU A 347 -41.05 -36.82 -9.60
N SER A 348 -41.32 -37.70 -10.57
CA SER A 348 -41.66 -37.31 -11.94
C SER A 348 -42.74 -38.24 -12.45
N ASP A 349 -43.82 -37.67 -12.99
CA ASP A 349 -44.93 -38.44 -13.57
C ASP A 349 -44.54 -39.16 -14.88
N THR A 350 -43.34 -38.92 -15.42
CA THR A 350 -42.86 -39.54 -16.67
C THR A 350 -41.34 -39.66 -16.75
N THR A 351 -40.69 -40.36 -15.81
CA THR A 351 -39.34 -40.90 -16.04
C THR A 351 -39.24 -42.36 -15.64
N VAL A 352 -38.81 -43.19 -16.60
CA VAL A 352 -38.43 -44.59 -16.41
C VAL A 352 -36.97 -44.61 -16.00
N VAL A 353 -36.70 -45.01 -14.76
CA VAL A 353 -35.33 -45.27 -14.27
C VAL A 353 -35.07 -46.78 -14.40
N GLU A 354 -34.37 -47.20 -15.45
CA GLU A 354 -33.79 -48.55 -15.50
C GLU A 354 -32.40 -48.51 -14.84
N SER A 355 -32.28 -49.10 -13.65
CA SER A 355 -31.01 -49.36 -12.98
C SER A 355 -30.93 -50.83 -12.59
N ASP A 356 -29.89 -51.52 -13.05
CA ASP A 356 -29.59 -52.94 -12.78
C ASP A 356 -29.05 -53.20 -11.36
N THR A 357 -29.12 -52.23 -10.45
CA THR A 357 -28.76 -52.45 -9.04
C THR A 357 -29.64 -51.61 -8.12
N THR A 358 -30.80 -52.18 -7.77
CA THR A 358 -31.57 -51.80 -6.58
C THR A 358 -31.12 -52.69 -5.42
N VAL A 359 -30.45 -52.12 -4.42
CA VAL A 359 -30.37 -52.73 -3.09
C VAL A 359 -31.45 -52.08 -2.24
N LEU A 360 -32.62 -52.71 -2.23
CA LEU A 360 -33.66 -52.50 -1.23
C LEU A 360 -33.12 -52.88 0.15
N GLU A 361 -33.06 -51.91 1.06
CA GLU A 361 -33.03 -52.21 2.50
C GLU A 361 -34.28 -53.00 2.86
N SER A 362 -34.14 -54.30 3.15
CA SER A 362 -34.90 -55.01 4.22
C SER A 362 -34.48 -56.49 4.32
N ALA A 363 -33.25 -56.78 4.78
CA ALA A 363 -32.81 -58.17 4.98
C ALA A 363 -31.94 -58.38 6.23
N ARG A 364 -32.26 -57.72 7.35
CA ARG A 364 -31.55 -57.97 8.62
C ARG A 364 -32.41 -58.18 9.87
N VAL A 365 -33.72 -57.88 9.83
CA VAL A 365 -34.64 -58.21 10.92
C VAL A 365 -35.19 -59.61 10.67
N LEU A 366 -34.85 -60.57 11.52
CA LEU A 366 -35.37 -61.94 11.46
C LEU A 366 -36.72 -62.07 12.17
N PHE A 367 -36.94 -61.25 13.20
CA PHE A 367 -38.16 -61.26 13.99
C PHE A 367 -38.43 -59.89 14.62
N SER A 368 -39.71 -59.52 14.73
CA SER A 368 -40.20 -58.38 15.51
C SER A 368 -41.50 -58.77 16.20
N GLY A 369 -41.63 -58.55 17.51
CA GLY A 369 -42.82 -58.89 18.27
C GLY A 369 -42.86 -58.20 19.64
N THR A 370 -43.69 -58.71 20.55
CA THR A 370 -43.80 -58.16 21.91
C THR A 370 -43.54 -59.18 23.01
N SER A 371 -42.96 -58.72 24.12
CA SER A 371 -42.65 -59.53 25.29
C SER A 371 -43.89 -59.82 26.15
N THR A 372 -43.88 -60.92 26.91
CA THR A 372 -44.94 -61.27 27.87
C THR A 372 -44.55 -60.92 29.31
N ALA A 373 -45.53 -60.86 30.22
CA ALA A 373 -45.28 -60.61 31.65
C ALA A 373 -44.45 -61.72 32.34
N SER A 374 -44.22 -62.86 31.67
CA SER A 374 -43.40 -63.96 32.18
C SER A 374 -41.91 -63.73 31.96
N SER A 375 -41.51 -62.72 31.18
CA SER A 375 -40.11 -62.35 30.93
C SER A 375 -39.35 -62.11 32.23
N THR A 376 -38.11 -62.59 32.26
CA THR A 376 -37.14 -62.37 33.33
C THR A 376 -35.93 -61.64 32.74
N THR A 377 -34.97 -61.25 33.57
CA THR A 377 -33.73 -60.66 33.06
C THR A 377 -32.88 -61.64 32.24
N ALA A 378 -33.04 -62.95 32.39
CA ALA A 378 -32.25 -63.97 31.67
C ALA A 378 -33.03 -64.69 30.54
N LYS A 379 -34.36 -64.52 30.50
CA LYS A 379 -35.23 -65.14 29.51
C LYS A 379 -36.32 -64.17 29.07
N VAL A 380 -36.43 -63.93 27.76
CA VAL A 380 -37.44 -63.05 27.16
C VAL A 380 -38.51 -63.91 26.50
N PHE A 381 -39.71 -63.95 27.09
CA PHE A 381 -40.85 -64.66 26.50
C PHE A 381 -41.56 -63.74 25.53
N VAL A 382 -41.88 -64.23 24.32
CA VAL A 382 -42.63 -63.48 23.31
C VAL A 382 -44.09 -63.95 23.23
N GLN A 383 -45.01 -63.08 22.82
CA GLN A 383 -46.43 -63.42 22.76
C GLN A 383 -46.69 -64.60 21.82
N ALA A 384 -47.61 -65.49 22.23
CA ALA A 384 -47.99 -66.66 21.44
C ALA A 384 -48.63 -66.21 20.11
N GLY A 385 -47.98 -66.50 18.99
CA GLY A 385 -48.39 -66.09 17.65
C GLY A 385 -47.40 -65.14 16.95
N ASP A 386 -46.49 -64.52 17.71
CA ASP A 386 -45.43 -63.67 17.18
C ASP A 386 -44.21 -64.45 16.63
N PRO A 387 -43.74 -65.59 17.19
CA PRO A 387 -42.54 -66.22 16.66
C PRO A 387 -42.80 -66.73 15.23
N PRO A 388 -41.82 -66.62 14.33
CA PRO A 388 -41.97 -67.09 12.96
C PRO A 388 -42.28 -68.58 12.99
N THR A 389 -43.46 -68.91 12.48
CA THR A 389 -43.99 -70.27 12.44
C THR A 389 -43.07 -71.14 11.57
N GLY A 390 -42.13 -71.85 12.19
CA GLY A 390 -41.20 -72.73 11.49
C GLY A 390 -39.75 -72.75 11.99
N GLY A 391 -39.37 -71.93 12.96
CA GLY A 391 -38.03 -72.02 13.58
C GLY A 391 -37.91 -73.28 14.46
N ALA A 392 -36.90 -74.10 14.22
CA ALA A 392 -36.49 -75.16 15.14
C ALA A 392 -35.80 -74.56 16.38
N ASP A 393 -35.81 -75.33 17.48
CA ASP A 393 -34.88 -75.15 18.61
C ASP A 393 -33.46 -74.87 18.04
N ASP A 394 -32.81 -73.80 18.51
CA ASP A 394 -31.52 -73.25 18.05
C ASP A 394 -31.48 -72.30 16.82
N ASP A 395 -32.56 -72.09 16.06
CA ASP A 395 -32.50 -71.29 14.79
C ASP A 395 -32.14 -69.79 14.99
N TYR A 396 -32.23 -69.31 16.23
CA TYR A 396 -31.88 -67.93 16.61
C TYR A 396 -30.60 -67.85 17.44
N ASN A 397 -29.88 -68.95 17.63
CA ASN A 397 -28.63 -68.92 18.37
C ASN A 397 -27.62 -68.04 17.63
N ASP A 398 -26.82 -67.29 18.39
CA ASP A 398 -25.86 -66.32 17.84
C ASP A 398 -26.52 -65.16 17.05
N THR A 399 -27.81 -64.90 17.25
CA THR A 399 -28.46 -63.67 16.75
C THR A 399 -28.46 -62.57 17.80
N ILE A 400 -28.70 -61.32 17.37
CA ILE A 400 -28.80 -60.18 18.29
C ILE A 400 -30.27 -59.93 18.60
N ILE A 401 -30.64 -59.95 19.88
CA ILE A 401 -31.94 -59.52 20.37
C ILE A 401 -31.86 -58.11 20.95
N VAL A 402 -32.82 -57.27 20.56
CA VAL A 402 -33.02 -55.91 21.06
C VAL A 402 -34.36 -55.87 21.77
N VAL A 403 -34.36 -55.48 23.04
CA VAL A 403 -35.56 -55.35 23.86
C VAL A 403 -35.71 -53.90 24.31
N TRP A 404 -36.88 -53.32 24.07
CA TRP A 404 -37.25 -51.97 24.49
C TRP A 404 -38.23 -52.03 25.68
N ASP A 405 -37.89 -51.36 26.78
CA ASP A 405 -38.76 -51.15 27.95
C ASP A 405 -39.83 -50.10 27.61
N GLY A 406 -40.95 -50.56 27.04
CA GLY A 406 -42.03 -49.75 26.50
C GLY A 406 -42.36 -49.99 25.02
N SER A 407 -43.49 -49.45 24.58
CA SER A 407 -44.03 -49.61 23.21
C SER A 407 -43.56 -48.53 22.22
N ASP A 408 -42.77 -47.56 22.66
CA ASP A 408 -42.27 -46.45 21.84
C ASP A 408 -40.74 -46.47 21.77
N LYS A 409 -40.21 -46.82 20.59
CA LYS A 409 -38.75 -46.93 20.37
C LYS A 409 -38.01 -45.62 20.58
N ALA A 410 -38.68 -44.47 20.47
CA ALA A 410 -38.04 -43.16 20.61
C ALA A 410 -37.69 -42.81 22.07
N THR A 411 -38.44 -43.38 23.02
CA THR A 411 -38.35 -43.01 24.45
C THR A 411 -38.00 -44.18 25.37
N ALA A 412 -38.15 -45.42 24.89
CA ALA A 412 -37.88 -46.63 25.67
C ALA A 412 -36.39 -46.85 25.98
N ARG A 413 -36.12 -47.49 27.13
CA ARG A 413 -34.78 -47.98 27.46
C ARG A 413 -34.50 -49.23 26.65
N VAL A 414 -33.32 -49.33 26.05
CA VAL A 414 -32.97 -50.44 25.14
C VAL A 414 -31.92 -51.33 25.79
N ASN A 415 -32.14 -52.65 25.76
CA ASN A 415 -31.09 -53.64 25.99
C ASN A 415 -30.86 -54.45 24.73
N VAL A 416 -29.60 -54.54 24.33
CA VAL A 416 -29.16 -55.40 23.23
C VAL A 416 -28.39 -56.57 23.83
N ARG A 417 -28.72 -57.80 23.45
CA ARG A 417 -28.03 -59.03 23.87
C ARG A 417 -27.84 -59.99 22.70
N VAL A 418 -26.94 -60.95 22.90
CA VAL A 418 -26.87 -62.13 22.06
C VAL A 418 -27.87 -63.15 22.59
N VAL A 419 -28.56 -63.84 21.69
CA VAL A 419 -29.40 -64.98 22.01
C VAL A 419 -28.49 -66.20 22.19
N ASP A 420 -28.46 -66.74 23.40
CA ASP A 420 -27.73 -67.98 23.70
C ASP A 420 -28.48 -69.20 23.16
N ASP A 421 -29.81 -69.16 23.31
CA ASP A 421 -30.71 -70.28 23.02
C ASP A 421 -32.13 -69.76 22.75
N TYR A 422 -32.84 -70.37 21.81
CA TYR A 422 -34.27 -70.14 21.57
C TYR A 422 -35.04 -71.46 21.72
N ASP A 423 -35.90 -71.53 22.74
CA ASP A 423 -36.71 -72.70 23.08
C ASP A 423 -38.10 -72.58 22.43
N ASP A 424 -38.40 -73.41 21.45
CA ASP A 424 -39.69 -73.41 20.73
C ASP A 424 -40.84 -74.03 21.54
N SER A 425 -40.51 -74.88 22.51
CA SER A 425 -41.48 -75.55 23.40
C SER A 425 -42.05 -74.59 24.44
N ASP A 426 -41.30 -73.52 24.72
CA ASP A 426 -41.66 -72.42 25.60
C ASP A 426 -41.13 -71.09 24.99
N PRO A 427 -41.83 -70.47 24.01
CA PRO A 427 -41.31 -69.50 23.05
C PRO A 427 -40.60 -68.32 23.73
N SER A 428 -39.30 -68.50 23.94
CA SER A 428 -38.47 -67.62 24.73
C SER A 428 -37.03 -67.63 24.27
N PHE A 429 -36.41 -66.45 24.35
CA PHE A 429 -34.99 -66.26 24.08
C PHE A 429 -34.23 -66.24 25.40
N SER A 430 -33.32 -67.19 25.58
CA SER A 430 -32.34 -67.16 26.67
C SER A 430 -31.19 -66.25 26.27
N VAL A 431 -30.77 -65.36 27.18
CA VAL A 431 -29.73 -64.37 26.91
C VAL A 431 -28.69 -64.36 28.03
N SER A 432 -27.41 -64.32 27.67
CA SER A 432 -26.30 -64.09 28.58
C SER A 432 -25.36 -63.01 28.03
N PRO A 433 -24.92 -62.04 28.87
CA PRO A 433 -25.36 -61.80 30.24
C PRO A 433 -26.82 -61.30 30.32
N ALA A 434 -27.44 -61.43 31.50
CA ALA A 434 -28.82 -61.00 31.73
C ALA A 434 -29.08 -59.52 31.32
N LEU A 435 -30.29 -59.23 30.89
CA LEU A 435 -30.80 -57.89 30.59
C LEU A 435 -30.68 -56.98 31.81
N GLY A 436 -30.44 -55.68 31.57
CA GLY A 436 -30.39 -54.66 32.62
C GLY A 436 -31.76 -54.31 33.23
N PHE A 437 -32.85 -54.82 32.67
CA PHE A 437 -34.21 -54.71 33.21
C PHE A 437 -35.00 -55.99 32.90
N THR A 438 -36.06 -56.25 33.67
CA THR A 438 -37.02 -57.33 33.40
C THR A 438 -38.05 -56.80 32.39
N PRO A 439 -38.18 -57.39 31.19
CA PRO A 439 -39.16 -56.94 30.21
C PRO A 439 -40.60 -57.07 30.75
N GLY A 440 -41.40 -56.04 30.56
CA GLY A 440 -42.83 -56.02 30.85
C GLY A 440 -43.68 -56.59 29.70
N ALA A 441 -44.94 -56.91 29.98
CA ALA A 441 -45.87 -57.30 28.93
C ALA A 441 -46.10 -56.14 27.94
N GLY A 442 -45.87 -56.40 26.65
CA GLY A 442 -46.03 -55.40 25.59
C GLY A 442 -44.76 -54.63 25.22
N ASP A 443 -43.64 -54.90 25.87
CA ASP A 443 -42.32 -54.40 25.48
C ASP A 443 -41.95 -54.89 24.09
N LEU A 444 -41.36 -54.04 23.25
CA LEU A 444 -40.98 -54.43 21.89
C LEU A 444 -39.73 -55.31 21.92
N VAL A 445 -39.70 -56.32 21.06
CA VAL A 445 -38.58 -57.26 20.90
C VAL A 445 -38.28 -57.41 19.42
N GLU A 446 -37.02 -57.23 19.02
CA GLU A 446 -36.56 -57.50 17.65
C GLU A 446 -35.30 -58.36 17.66
N VAL A 447 -35.20 -59.28 16.71
CA VAL A 447 -34.04 -60.15 16.54
C VAL A 447 -33.43 -59.92 15.16
N TYR A 448 -32.12 -59.75 15.13
CA TYR A 448 -31.34 -59.41 13.94
C TYR A 448 -30.30 -60.47 13.63
N LEU A 449 -30.10 -60.74 12.33
CA LEU A 449 -29.00 -61.58 11.87
C LEU A 449 -27.68 -60.82 12.09
N ALA A 450 -26.78 -61.39 12.88
CA ALA A 450 -25.46 -60.83 13.13
C ALA A 450 -24.40 -61.56 12.32
N ASP A 451 -23.41 -60.81 11.80
CA ASP A 451 -22.20 -61.40 11.24
C ASP A 451 -21.27 -61.85 12.40
N ALA A 452 -20.55 -62.95 12.23
CA ALA A 452 -19.72 -63.57 13.28
C ALA A 452 -18.69 -62.59 13.89
N GLY A 453 -18.24 -61.59 13.11
CA GLY A 453 -17.40 -60.51 13.61
C GLY A 453 -18.09 -59.56 14.60
N ALA A 454 -19.39 -59.29 14.41
CA ALA A 454 -20.17 -58.38 15.25
C ALA A 454 -20.46 -58.97 16.64
N LEU A 455 -20.68 -60.30 16.74
CA LEU A 455 -20.87 -61.01 18.00
C LEU A 455 -19.66 -60.91 18.93
N THR A 456 -18.46 -61.03 18.36
CA THR A 456 -17.21 -60.99 19.13
C THR A 456 -16.97 -59.60 19.74
N LEU A 457 -17.35 -58.53 19.02
CA LEU A 457 -17.30 -57.15 19.50
C LEU A 457 -18.37 -56.87 20.59
N LEU A 458 -19.58 -57.41 20.45
CA LEU A 458 -20.68 -57.14 21.39
C LEU A 458 -20.46 -57.77 22.79
N ASN A 459 -19.83 -58.94 22.85
CA ASN A 459 -19.41 -59.57 24.11
C ASN A 459 -18.30 -58.78 24.84
N SER A 460 -17.52 -57.97 24.13
CA SER A 460 -16.54 -57.07 24.75
C SER A 460 -17.19 -55.81 25.34
N LEU A 461 -18.23 -55.28 24.68
CA LEU A 461 -19.00 -54.09 25.09
C LEU A 461 -19.86 -54.32 26.34
N THR A 462 -20.36 -55.55 26.56
CA THR A 462 -21.27 -55.88 27.68
C THR A 462 -20.61 -55.86 29.06
N SER A 463 -19.27 -55.90 29.13
CA SER A 463 -18.53 -55.80 30.40
C SER A 463 -18.36 -54.36 30.92
N GLY A 464 -18.62 -53.34 30.09
CA GLY A 464 -18.26 -51.94 30.37
C GLY A 464 -19.40 -51.01 30.85
N PHE A 465 -20.67 -51.37 30.68
CA PHE A 465 -21.80 -50.49 31.01
C PHE A 465 -22.48 -50.90 32.33
N SER A 466 -21.84 -50.60 33.46
CA SER A 466 -22.47 -50.71 34.79
C SER A 466 -23.27 -49.45 35.14
N SER A 467 -24.31 -49.65 35.95
CA SER A 467 -25.56 -48.88 36.04
C SER A 467 -25.52 -47.48 36.69
N THR A 468 -24.41 -46.73 36.65
CA THR A 468 -24.32 -45.42 37.36
C THR A 468 -24.03 -44.19 36.50
N SER A 469 -23.91 -44.30 35.17
CA SER A 469 -23.88 -43.11 34.30
C SER A 469 -24.40 -43.46 32.90
N PRO A 470 -25.31 -42.66 32.31
CA PRO A 470 -25.87 -42.93 31.00
C PRO A 470 -24.87 -42.50 29.91
N ASN A 471 -23.72 -43.16 29.84
CA ASN A 471 -22.90 -43.12 28.63
C ASN A 471 -23.61 -43.97 27.61
N ARG A 472 -24.38 -43.32 26.72
CA ARG A 472 -25.12 -44.03 25.68
C ARG A 472 -24.10 -44.74 24.81
N LEU A 473 -24.31 -46.03 24.58
CA LEU A 473 -23.59 -46.87 23.61
C LEU A 473 -23.38 -46.13 22.26
N ILE A 474 -24.32 -45.25 21.91
CA ILE A 474 -24.31 -44.42 20.71
C ILE A 474 -23.16 -43.39 20.67
N ASP A 475 -22.72 -42.87 21.81
CA ASP A 475 -21.62 -41.89 21.88
C ASP A 475 -20.26 -42.58 21.77
N HIS A 476 -20.15 -43.79 22.33
CA HIS A 476 -18.96 -44.63 22.18
C HIS A 476 -18.82 -45.17 20.75
N LEU A 477 -19.93 -45.58 20.12
CA LEU A 477 -19.94 -46.00 18.73
C LEU A 477 -19.61 -44.85 17.76
N ARG A 478 -20.10 -43.63 18.03
CA ARG A 478 -19.72 -42.44 17.25
C ARG A 478 -18.22 -42.15 17.34
N SER A 479 -17.61 -42.32 18.51
CA SER A 479 -16.16 -42.14 18.71
C SER A 479 -15.32 -43.18 17.96
N ILE A 480 -15.76 -44.43 17.90
CA ILE A 480 -15.05 -45.49 17.15
C ILE A 480 -15.21 -45.31 15.64
N MET A 481 -16.38 -44.85 15.19
CA MET A 481 -16.68 -44.70 13.77
C MET A 481 -16.08 -43.43 13.14
N SER A 482 -15.66 -42.43 13.92
CA SER A 482 -15.16 -41.15 13.41
C SER A 482 -13.65 -41.09 13.07
N LYS A 483 -13.14 -42.13 12.38
CA LYS A 483 -11.75 -42.26 11.83
C LYS A 483 -10.66 -42.73 12.80
N GLY A 484 -10.21 -43.98 12.63
CA GLY A 484 -8.80 -44.37 12.76
C GLY A 484 -8.15 -44.42 14.16
N ALA A 485 -8.91 -44.33 15.25
CA ALA A 485 -8.32 -44.34 16.59
C ALA A 485 -7.88 -45.74 17.04
N VAL A 486 -6.57 -45.89 17.31
CA VAL A 486 -6.02 -47.01 18.08
C VAL A 486 -6.64 -46.94 19.49
N THR A 487 -7.18 -48.06 19.97
CA THR A 487 -7.78 -48.16 21.30
C THR A 487 -6.75 -47.77 22.37
N PRO A 488 -6.98 -46.72 23.19
CA PRO A 488 -6.05 -46.37 24.26
C PRO A 488 -5.94 -47.52 25.26
N SER A 489 -4.72 -47.91 25.61
CA SER A 489 -4.41 -49.12 26.40
C SER A 489 -4.88 -49.07 27.87
N THR A 490 -5.54 -47.99 28.29
CA THR A 490 -6.08 -47.84 29.65
C THR A 490 -7.38 -47.04 29.61
N LEU A 491 -8.48 -47.71 29.99
CA LEU A 491 -9.83 -47.15 30.13
C LEU A 491 -9.87 -46.15 31.29
N GLY A 492 -9.45 -44.90 31.04
CA GLY A 492 -9.77 -43.75 31.86
C GLY A 492 -11.12 -43.16 31.45
N THR A 493 -11.90 -42.73 32.43
CA THR A 493 -13.25 -42.16 32.30
C THR A 493 -13.30 -41.05 31.24
N TYR A 494 -14.08 -41.25 30.18
CA TYR A 494 -14.41 -40.21 29.20
C TYR A 494 -15.24 -39.11 29.89
N ASP A 495 -14.75 -37.87 29.86
CA ASP A 495 -15.48 -36.69 30.35
C ASP A 495 -15.95 -35.86 29.14
N PRO A 496 -17.26 -35.82 28.85
CA PRO A 496 -17.79 -35.14 27.67
C PRO A 496 -17.58 -33.63 27.69
N THR A 497 -17.19 -33.02 28.81
CA THR A 497 -16.90 -31.58 28.90
C THR A 497 -15.46 -31.24 28.52
N THR A 498 -14.50 -32.16 28.68
CA THR A 498 -13.09 -31.94 28.30
C THR A 498 -12.74 -32.60 26.98
N ASP A 499 -13.29 -33.79 26.71
CA ASP A 499 -12.83 -34.64 25.61
C ASP A 499 -13.54 -34.36 24.28
N SER A 500 -14.64 -33.59 24.29
CA SER A 500 -15.35 -33.15 23.07
C SER A 500 -14.79 -31.84 22.49
N LEU A 501 -14.17 -31.00 23.33
CA LEU A 501 -13.53 -29.75 22.92
C LEU A 501 -12.15 -29.98 22.33
N GLU A 502 -11.43 -31.02 22.75
CA GLU A 502 -10.12 -31.37 22.18
C GLU A 502 -10.24 -31.83 20.72
N PHE A 503 -11.32 -32.54 20.37
CA PHE A 503 -11.63 -32.89 18.98
C PHE A 503 -12.06 -31.68 18.14
N GLN A 504 -12.82 -30.73 18.70
CA GLN A 504 -13.16 -29.49 18.00
C GLN A 504 -11.94 -28.59 17.82
N ALA A 505 -11.04 -28.52 18.81
CA ALA A 505 -9.77 -27.81 18.71
C ALA A 505 -8.82 -28.49 17.71
N GLU A 506 -8.79 -29.82 17.64
CA GLU A 506 -8.02 -30.57 16.62
C GLU A 506 -8.61 -30.41 15.22
N GLN A 507 -9.93 -30.45 15.03
CA GLN A 507 -10.56 -30.21 13.74
C GLN A 507 -10.43 -28.75 13.29
N GLN A 508 -10.50 -27.80 14.21
CA GLN A 508 -10.25 -26.39 13.92
C GLN A 508 -8.76 -26.14 13.61
N SER A 509 -7.85 -26.87 14.25
CA SER A 509 -6.41 -26.87 13.95
C SER A 509 -6.10 -27.55 12.62
N LEU A 510 -6.77 -28.67 12.28
CA LEU A 510 -6.58 -29.41 11.02
C LEU A 510 -7.24 -28.71 9.82
N GLY A 511 -8.38 -28.05 10.02
CA GLY A 511 -9.12 -27.30 8.99
C GLY A 511 -8.56 -25.90 8.71
N LEU A 512 -7.91 -25.26 9.69
CA LEU A 512 -7.21 -23.98 9.50
C LEU A 512 -5.71 -24.14 9.18
N GLY A 513 -5.25 -25.38 8.95
CA GLY A 513 -3.84 -25.69 8.74
C GLY A 513 -3.04 -25.58 10.04
N SER A 514 -2.76 -26.71 10.67
CA SER A 514 -1.94 -26.81 11.89
C SER A 514 -0.44 -26.59 11.65
N GLY A 515 -0.07 -25.95 10.53
CA GLY A 515 1.32 -25.71 10.12
C GLY A 515 1.94 -24.39 10.59
N PHE A 516 1.27 -23.57 11.42
CA PHE A 516 1.83 -22.27 11.81
C PHE A 516 1.72 -21.91 13.30
N SER A 517 1.46 -22.88 14.17
CA SER A 517 1.44 -22.64 15.61
C SER A 517 2.62 -23.31 16.31
N THR A 518 3.72 -22.56 16.38
CA THR A 518 4.73 -22.47 17.44
C THR A 518 6.10 -22.19 16.82
N SER A 519 6.90 -21.40 17.53
CA SER A 519 8.17 -20.77 17.15
C SER A 519 9.35 -21.73 16.85
N THR A 520 9.07 -22.89 16.25
CA THR A 520 10.03 -23.97 15.99
C THR A 520 9.84 -24.65 14.63
N ASP A 521 8.88 -24.21 13.81
CA ASP A 521 8.71 -24.78 12.47
C ASP A 521 9.79 -24.21 11.52
N SER A 522 10.58 -25.11 10.94
CA SER A 522 11.60 -24.82 9.93
C SER A 522 11.12 -23.95 8.76
N LEU A 523 9.86 -24.02 8.33
CA LEU A 523 9.34 -23.16 7.26
C LEU A 523 8.94 -21.78 7.74
N LYS A 524 8.51 -21.64 9.01
CA LYS A 524 8.34 -20.34 9.66
C LYS A 524 9.68 -19.76 10.06
N GLU A 525 10.66 -20.54 10.47
CA GLU A 525 12.04 -20.08 10.66
C GLU A 525 12.67 -19.70 9.32
N ILE A 526 12.40 -20.41 8.22
CA ILE A 526 12.87 -20.04 6.89
C ILE A 526 12.10 -18.81 6.39
N ARG A 527 10.78 -18.69 6.60
CA ARG A 527 10.01 -17.50 6.23
C ARG A 527 10.39 -16.31 7.09
N ASP A 528 10.49 -16.46 8.40
CA ASP A 528 10.93 -15.42 9.32
C ASP A 528 12.41 -15.11 9.09
N ALA A 529 13.26 -16.06 8.68
CA ALA A 529 14.65 -15.78 8.27
C ALA A 529 14.72 -15.16 6.88
N ILE A 530 13.82 -15.49 5.96
CA ILE A 530 13.68 -14.85 4.65
C ILE A 530 13.14 -13.43 4.86
N ASP A 531 12.11 -13.21 5.67
CA ASP A 531 11.62 -11.90 6.08
C ASP A 531 12.70 -11.17 6.89
N THR A 532 13.48 -11.83 7.73
CA THR A 532 14.59 -11.18 8.45
C THR A 532 15.83 -10.96 7.58
N LEU A 533 16.01 -11.67 6.46
CA LEU A 533 17.09 -11.44 5.47
C LEU A 533 16.68 -10.47 4.36
N ILE A 534 15.41 -10.46 3.97
CA ILE A 534 14.82 -9.68 2.87
C ILE A 534 14.19 -8.39 3.41
N ALA A 535 13.55 -8.38 4.58
CA ALA A 535 12.96 -7.15 5.12
C ALA A 535 13.98 -6.06 5.51
N PRO A 536 15.23 -6.34 5.95
CA PRO A 536 16.23 -5.28 6.07
C PRO A 536 16.62 -4.71 4.70
N ALA A 537 16.51 -5.49 3.62
CA ALA A 537 16.87 -5.08 2.27
C ALA A 537 15.73 -4.36 1.52
N VAL A 538 14.46 -4.65 1.85
CA VAL A 538 13.30 -4.14 1.08
C VAL A 538 12.37 -3.23 1.91
N VAL A 539 12.48 -3.19 3.25
CA VAL A 539 11.61 -2.34 4.10
C VAL A 539 12.38 -1.43 5.06
N SER A 540 13.61 -1.07 4.73
CA SER A 540 14.24 0.13 5.30
C SER A 540 13.81 1.38 4.51
N ALA A 541 12.51 1.54 4.26
CA ALA A 541 11.95 2.83 3.86
C ALA A 541 12.29 3.83 4.96
N SER A 542 13.02 4.90 4.61
CA SER A 542 13.66 5.87 5.52
C SER A 542 12.93 6.05 6.86
N SER A 543 13.34 5.29 7.88
CA SER A 543 12.65 5.17 9.16
C SER A 543 13.08 6.29 10.12
N LEU A 544 13.23 7.51 9.61
CA LEU A 544 13.37 8.67 10.45
C LEU A 544 12.00 8.95 11.12
N SER A 545 11.61 8.11 12.07
CA SER A 545 10.41 8.29 12.88
C SER A 545 10.56 9.55 13.74
N GLY A 546 9.62 10.48 13.61
CA GLY A 546 9.63 11.79 14.26
C GLY A 546 10.30 12.89 13.43
N SER A 547 9.59 14.01 13.23
CA SER A 547 10.09 15.20 12.51
C SER A 547 11.12 15.97 13.35
N GLY A 548 12.40 15.66 13.15
CA GLY A 548 13.56 16.37 13.70
C GLY A 548 14.31 17.17 12.64
N PHE A 549 15.39 17.86 13.02
CA PHE A 549 16.28 18.58 12.12
C PHE A 549 17.04 17.61 11.20
N LEU A 550 17.59 16.52 11.75
CA LEU A 550 18.36 15.56 10.94
C LEU A 550 17.47 14.86 9.93
N SER A 551 16.30 14.39 10.36
CA SER A 551 15.35 13.74 9.45
C SER A 551 14.94 14.63 8.29
N ASP A 552 14.67 15.88 8.63
CA ASP A 552 14.26 16.93 7.74
C ASP A 552 15.34 17.32 6.71
N VAL A 553 16.61 17.37 7.13
CA VAL A 553 17.74 17.62 6.23
C VAL A 553 17.94 16.40 5.32
N VAL A 554 17.90 15.18 5.86
CA VAL A 554 18.02 13.94 5.08
C VAL A 554 16.94 13.88 3.99
N SER A 555 15.66 14.12 4.32
CA SER A 555 14.59 14.14 3.31
C SER A 555 14.80 15.21 2.23
N LEU A 556 15.31 16.39 2.59
CA LEU A 556 15.65 17.43 1.61
C LEU A 556 16.83 17.03 0.73
N VAL A 557 17.86 16.38 1.30
CA VAL A 557 19.00 15.87 0.54
C VAL A 557 18.54 14.83 -0.45
N ARG A 558 17.78 13.80 -0.01
CA ARG A 558 17.22 12.77 -0.88
C ARG A 558 16.40 13.37 -2.03
N LYS A 559 15.55 14.35 -1.73
CA LYS A 559 14.78 15.07 -2.76
C LYS A 559 15.69 15.86 -3.72
N ALA A 560 16.78 16.44 -3.24
CA ALA A 560 17.71 17.20 -4.08
C ALA A 560 18.60 16.31 -4.95
N THR A 561 18.93 15.10 -4.47
CA THR A 561 19.75 14.10 -5.18
C THR A 561 18.92 13.09 -5.98
N ASP A 562 17.58 13.11 -5.86
CA ASP A 562 16.67 12.11 -6.46
C ASP A 562 16.99 10.69 -5.99
N GLU A 563 17.31 10.57 -4.70
CA GLU A 563 17.58 9.29 -4.05
C GLU A 563 16.25 8.63 -3.64
N PRO A 564 15.94 7.42 -4.12
CA PRO A 564 14.68 6.76 -3.80
C PRO A 564 14.54 6.47 -2.29
N SER A 565 13.30 6.39 -1.81
CA SER A 565 13.01 6.02 -0.42
C SER A 565 13.25 4.53 -0.15
N GLN A 566 13.02 3.69 -1.16
CA GLN A 566 13.25 2.25 -1.14
C GLN A 566 14.59 1.93 -1.82
N SER A 567 15.42 1.10 -1.18
CA SER A 567 16.77 0.73 -1.65
C SER A 567 17.68 1.92 -2.02
N PRO A 568 17.85 2.92 -1.12
CA PRO A 568 18.73 4.05 -1.39
C PRO A 568 20.20 3.60 -1.48
N LYS A 569 20.94 4.21 -2.40
CA LYS A 569 22.39 4.08 -2.56
C LYS A 569 23.16 4.55 -1.33
N TYR A 570 22.67 5.60 -0.67
CA TYR A 570 23.23 6.10 0.59
C TYR A 570 22.24 5.84 1.73
N THR A 571 22.71 5.20 2.79
CA THR A 571 21.90 5.03 4.00
C THR A 571 21.69 6.37 4.69
N ASP A 572 20.68 6.48 5.57
CA ASP A 572 20.47 7.70 6.36
C ASP A 572 21.69 8.03 7.23
N GLY A 573 22.38 7.00 7.74
CA GLY A 573 23.66 7.14 8.45
C GLY A 573 24.75 7.77 7.58
N ASP A 574 24.92 7.31 6.34
CA ASP A 574 25.90 7.88 5.39
C ASP A 574 25.56 9.35 5.09
N ILE A 575 24.27 9.67 4.87
CA ILE A 575 23.83 11.03 4.62
C ILE A 575 24.10 11.92 5.85
N VAL A 576 23.89 11.44 7.08
CA VAL A 576 24.20 12.19 8.31
C VAL A 576 25.70 12.53 8.41
N GLU A 577 26.59 11.65 7.97
CA GLU A 577 28.02 11.96 7.90
C GLU A 577 28.31 13.08 6.89
N TYR A 578 27.70 13.04 5.70
CA TYR A 578 27.78 14.15 4.75
C TYR A 578 27.12 15.45 5.26
N ILE A 579 26.08 15.35 6.10
CA ILE A 579 25.46 16.50 6.75
C ILE A 579 26.43 17.15 7.74
N GLN A 580 27.22 16.37 8.48
CA GLN A 580 28.26 16.91 9.37
C GLN A 580 29.33 17.67 8.58
N ALA A 581 29.85 17.09 7.50
CA ALA A 581 30.82 17.78 6.64
C ALA A 581 30.23 19.03 5.96
N GLY A 582 28.98 18.95 5.49
CA GLY A 582 28.28 20.07 4.88
C GLY A 582 28.00 21.20 5.88
N MET A 583 27.63 20.86 7.11
CA MET A 583 27.53 21.81 8.22
C MET A 583 28.87 22.51 8.47
N ASP A 584 29.98 21.78 8.33
CA ASP A 584 31.32 22.32 8.52
C ASP A 584 31.74 23.39 7.52
N ALA A 585 31.50 23.11 6.25
CA ALA A 585 31.64 24.10 5.19
C ALA A 585 30.74 25.32 5.41
N VAL A 586 29.47 25.11 5.79
CA VAL A 586 28.49 26.20 5.96
C VAL A 586 28.84 27.13 7.11
N MET A 587 29.23 26.60 8.26
CA MET A 587 29.56 27.41 9.43
C MET A 587 30.88 28.15 9.24
N THR A 588 31.88 27.51 8.62
CA THR A 588 33.12 28.19 8.20
C THR A 588 32.82 29.33 7.23
N ASP A 589 31.93 29.11 6.26
CA ASP A 589 31.47 30.14 5.32
C ASP A 589 30.77 31.31 6.01
N ILE A 590 29.96 31.05 7.04
CA ILE A 590 29.30 32.09 7.83
C ILE A 590 30.33 32.90 8.61
N ALA A 591 31.24 32.20 9.31
CA ALA A 591 32.24 32.82 10.17
C ALA A 591 33.20 33.74 9.39
N ILE A 592 33.59 33.35 8.17
CA ILE A 592 34.51 34.14 7.34
C ILE A 592 33.80 35.30 6.64
N ASN A 593 32.58 35.09 6.13
CA ASN A 593 31.93 36.03 5.21
C ASN A 593 30.84 36.91 5.85
N THR A 594 30.63 36.83 7.16
CA THR A 594 29.60 37.60 7.86
C THR A 594 30.24 38.43 8.97
N ASP A 595 29.89 39.71 9.04
CA ASP A 595 30.34 40.60 10.12
C ASP A 595 29.72 40.26 11.50
N HIS A 596 28.76 39.32 11.51
CA HIS A 596 27.97 38.88 12.66
C HIS A 596 28.00 37.34 12.74
N PRO A 597 29.15 36.75 13.10
CA PRO A 597 29.29 35.32 13.30
C PRO A 597 28.42 34.82 14.46
N ILE A 598 28.04 33.55 14.41
CA ILE A 598 27.27 32.90 15.48
C ILE A 598 28.17 32.74 16.70
N VAL A 599 27.73 33.21 17.87
CA VAL A 599 28.49 33.10 19.13
C VAL A 599 27.81 32.10 20.06
N VAL A 600 28.59 31.16 20.59
CA VAL A 600 28.15 30.19 21.60
C VAL A 600 28.70 30.59 22.96
N ARG A 601 27.92 30.32 24.02
CA ARG A 601 28.31 30.54 25.41
C ARG A 601 28.48 29.20 26.11
N TYR A 602 29.58 29.03 26.83
CA TYR A 602 29.88 27.83 27.61
C TYR A 602 30.38 28.22 29.00
N SER A 603 29.87 27.58 30.05
CA SER A 603 30.27 27.86 31.42
C SER A 603 31.21 26.78 31.95
N ILE A 604 32.34 27.19 32.53
CA ILE A 604 33.25 26.31 33.28
C ILE A 604 33.27 26.72 34.74
N THR A 605 33.12 25.76 35.65
CA THR A 605 33.33 26.00 37.09
C THR A 605 34.76 25.68 37.43
N LEU A 606 35.46 26.66 38.00
CA LEU A 606 36.85 26.47 38.42
C LEU A 606 36.93 25.52 39.62
N VAL A 607 38.01 24.76 39.66
CA VAL A 607 38.36 23.83 40.73
C VAL A 607 39.72 24.20 41.29
N ASP A 608 39.86 24.18 42.62
CA ASP A 608 41.11 24.51 43.29
C ASP A 608 42.27 23.64 42.83
N GLY A 609 43.41 24.29 42.54
CA GLY A 609 44.60 23.64 41.99
C GLY A 609 44.49 23.18 40.53
N THR A 610 43.36 23.37 39.83
CA THR A 610 43.19 22.96 38.42
C THR A 610 43.44 24.14 37.48
N GLN A 611 44.47 24.02 36.64
CA GLN A 611 44.86 25.05 35.68
C GLN A 611 44.44 24.75 34.24
N TYR A 612 44.02 23.52 33.94
CA TYR A 612 43.76 23.04 32.58
C TYR A 612 42.30 22.60 32.47
N TYR A 613 41.55 23.24 31.56
CA TYR A 613 40.15 22.93 31.31
C TYR A 613 39.99 22.54 29.85
N VAL A 614 39.52 21.32 29.60
CA VAL A 614 39.27 20.83 28.24
C VAL A 614 38.04 21.54 27.70
N LEU A 615 38.22 22.30 26.63
CA LEU A 615 37.14 22.98 25.93
C LEU A 615 36.36 21.98 25.05
N PRO A 616 35.09 22.29 24.74
CA PRO A 616 34.36 21.57 23.71
C PRO A 616 35.15 21.54 22.39
N PRO A 617 35.14 20.43 21.64
CA PRO A 617 35.85 20.34 20.37
C PRO A 617 35.31 21.36 19.36
N ASN A 618 34.05 21.76 19.51
CA ASN A 618 33.39 22.76 18.69
C ASN A 618 33.92 24.20 18.88
N VAL A 619 34.99 24.46 19.63
CA VAL A 619 35.53 25.82 19.83
C VAL A 619 36.51 26.16 18.70
N ALA A 620 36.18 27.13 17.83
CA ALA A 620 37.11 27.67 16.83
C ALA A 620 37.98 28.78 17.43
N GLU A 621 37.35 29.86 17.87
CA GLU A 621 38.03 31.06 18.39
C GLU A 621 37.31 31.55 19.64
N LEU A 622 38.07 31.72 20.73
CA LEU A 622 37.56 32.23 21.99
C LEU A 622 37.58 33.77 21.97
N ILE A 623 36.40 34.38 22.12
CA ILE A 623 36.19 35.82 21.98
C ILE A 623 36.22 36.51 23.35
N ARG A 624 35.67 35.86 24.38
CA ARG A 624 35.54 36.46 25.72
C ARG A 624 35.61 35.38 26.80
N VAL A 625 36.28 35.70 27.90
CA VAL A 625 36.21 34.96 29.16
C VAL A 625 35.71 35.92 30.23
N ALA A 626 34.58 35.63 30.86
CA ALA A 626 34.00 36.50 31.88
C ALA A 626 33.49 35.72 33.07
N LYS A 627 33.62 36.30 34.26
CA LYS A 627 32.89 35.81 35.43
C LYS A 627 31.53 36.49 35.46
N ILE A 628 30.46 35.70 35.37
CA ILE A 628 29.10 36.22 35.48
C ILE A 628 28.66 36.17 36.94
N ASN A 629 28.13 37.27 37.45
CA ASN A 629 27.49 37.28 38.75
C ASN A 629 26.16 36.52 38.65
N SER A 630 26.02 35.42 39.41
CA SER A 630 24.83 34.57 39.36
C SER A 630 23.54 35.26 39.80
N THR A 631 23.62 36.37 40.54
CA THR A 631 22.46 37.12 41.02
C THR A 631 22.02 38.20 40.03
N THR A 632 22.96 38.93 39.43
CA THR A 632 22.64 40.03 38.51
C THR A 632 22.64 39.63 37.04
N GLY A 633 23.28 38.52 36.68
CA GLY A 633 23.51 38.11 35.30
C GLY A 633 24.51 39.00 34.54
N LEU A 634 25.14 39.96 35.23
CA LEU A 634 26.13 40.87 34.65
C LEU A 634 27.56 40.33 34.87
N PRO A 635 28.50 40.62 33.96
CA PRO A 635 29.89 40.27 34.16
C PRO A 635 30.50 41.06 35.33
N GLU A 636 31.06 40.37 36.33
CA GLU A 636 31.87 41.00 37.39
C GLU A 636 33.20 41.49 36.84
N TYR A 637 33.80 40.68 35.98
CA TYR A 637 34.94 41.04 35.16
C TYR A 637 34.89 40.25 33.85
N GLU A 638 35.44 40.83 32.80
CA GLU A 638 35.62 40.20 31.50
C GLU A 638 37.04 40.43 30.99
N VAL A 639 37.56 39.43 30.29
CA VAL A 639 38.87 39.46 29.68
C VAL A 639 38.70 39.08 28.22
N TRP A 640 39.19 39.96 27.36
CA TRP A 640 39.22 39.78 25.91
C TRP A 640 40.61 39.27 25.48
N PRO A 641 40.71 38.50 24.37
CA PRO A 641 41.97 38.17 23.74
C PRO A 641 42.77 39.43 23.41
N GLY A 642 44.10 39.34 23.51
CA GLY A 642 44.96 40.51 23.29
C GLY A 642 44.94 41.02 21.84
N SER A 643 44.83 40.11 20.87
CA SER A 643 44.62 40.42 19.45
C SER A 643 44.20 39.18 18.68
N TYR A 644 43.73 39.34 17.44
CA TYR A 644 43.45 38.23 16.53
C TYR A 644 44.65 37.28 16.32
N MET A 645 45.88 37.80 16.40
CA MET A 645 47.11 37.01 16.25
C MET A 645 47.64 36.45 17.58
N ASN A 646 47.01 36.80 18.71
CA ASN A 646 47.35 36.29 20.03
C ASN A 646 46.06 35.93 20.77
N PRO A 647 45.57 34.68 20.59
CA PRO A 647 44.28 34.25 21.14
C PRO A 647 44.29 34.17 22.67
N GLY A 648 45.41 34.43 23.35
CA GLY A 648 45.47 34.52 24.81
C GLY A 648 45.04 35.89 25.33
N GLY A 649 44.30 35.88 26.45
CA GLY A 649 43.94 37.08 27.21
C GLY A 649 44.77 37.25 28.49
N ALA A 650 44.49 38.32 29.23
CA ALA A 650 45.15 38.55 30.51
C ALA A 650 44.80 37.43 31.53
N GLY A 651 45.79 36.59 31.86
CA GLY A 651 45.63 35.52 32.86
C GLY A 651 45.15 34.18 32.31
N TRP A 652 45.02 34.02 31.00
CA TRP A 652 44.68 32.74 30.36
C TRP A 652 45.31 32.62 28.96
N LYS A 653 45.44 31.40 28.45
CA LYS A 653 45.83 31.14 27.06
C LYS A 653 45.21 29.83 26.56
N LEU A 654 45.08 29.69 25.25
CA LEU A 654 44.70 28.42 24.61
C LEU A 654 45.95 27.59 24.30
N GLU A 655 45.91 26.31 24.65
CA GLU A 655 46.91 25.29 24.28
C GLU A 655 46.17 24.14 23.58
N GLY A 656 46.01 24.24 22.25
CA GLY A 656 45.14 23.31 21.53
C GLY A 656 43.67 23.51 21.93
N ASN A 657 42.97 22.43 22.32
CA ASN A 657 41.60 22.49 22.84
C ASN A 657 41.52 22.75 24.35
N VAL A 658 42.61 23.14 25.01
CA VAL A 658 42.65 23.33 26.46
C VAL A 658 42.75 24.82 26.78
N LEU A 659 41.84 25.30 27.62
CA LEU A 659 41.97 26.61 28.27
C LEU A 659 42.89 26.46 29.47
N ARG A 660 44.06 27.11 29.39
CA ARG A 660 45.03 27.16 30.48
C ARG A 660 44.96 28.49 31.22
N LEU A 661 44.72 28.44 32.52
CA LEU A 661 44.78 29.60 33.40
C LEU A 661 46.25 29.87 33.81
N LEU A 662 46.71 31.11 33.61
CA LEU A 662 48.09 31.54 33.88
C LEU A 662 48.25 32.25 35.23
N ARG A 663 47.14 32.69 35.81
CA ARG A 663 47.09 33.35 37.12
C ARG A 663 46.07 32.62 37.98
N ASP A 664 46.26 32.66 39.29
CA ASP A 664 45.29 32.16 40.26
C ASP A 664 44.01 33.00 40.18
N TRP A 665 43.03 32.50 39.42
CA TRP A 665 41.65 32.94 39.49
C TRP A 665 41.03 32.22 40.69
N ASN A 666 40.04 32.83 41.37
CA ASN A 666 39.48 32.21 42.56
C ASN A 666 38.94 30.83 42.21
N SER A 667 39.32 29.82 42.99
CA SER A 667 39.13 28.41 42.69
C SER A 667 37.69 27.88 42.74
N THR A 668 36.71 28.78 42.84
CA THR A 668 35.28 28.48 42.87
C THR A 668 34.46 29.35 41.92
N ASP A 669 35.11 30.23 41.15
CA ASP A 669 34.39 31.09 40.21
C ASP A 669 33.87 30.26 39.03
N THR A 670 32.68 30.60 38.53
CA THR A 670 32.17 30.07 37.25
C THR A 670 32.44 31.08 36.15
N LEU A 671 33.15 30.66 35.12
CA LEU A 671 33.51 31.49 33.97
C LEU A 671 32.62 31.16 32.79
N GLU A 672 32.04 32.18 32.18
CA GLU A 672 31.38 32.13 30.88
C GLU A 672 32.41 32.41 29.79
N LEU A 673 32.56 31.46 28.89
CA LEU A 673 33.35 31.51 27.68
C LEU A 673 32.42 31.83 26.52
N MET A 674 32.73 32.88 25.74
CA MET A 674 32.05 33.18 24.48
C MET A 674 33.00 32.86 23.33
N TYR A 675 32.57 32.03 22.39
CA TYR A 675 33.43 31.60 21.28
C TYR A 675 32.66 31.46 19.97
N TYR A 676 33.37 31.53 18.85
CA TYR A 676 32.86 31.12 17.54
C TYR A 676 32.94 29.60 17.44
N PRO A 677 31.83 28.90 17.17
CA PRO A 677 31.87 27.46 17.04
C PRO A 677 32.57 27.07 15.75
N ASN A 678 33.48 26.09 15.81
CA ASN A 678 33.73 25.25 14.65
C ASN A 678 32.63 24.18 14.62
N SER A 679 32.37 23.67 13.45
CA SER A 679 31.20 22.86 13.10
C SER A 679 31.50 21.37 13.19
N GLU A 680 32.42 21.00 14.08
CA GLU A 680 32.87 19.64 14.26
C GLU A 680 32.04 18.76 15.23
N PRO A 681 30.83 19.10 15.72
CA PRO A 681 30.20 18.18 16.66
C PRO A 681 29.60 16.98 15.93
N ALA A 682 29.80 15.81 16.54
CA ALA A 682 29.10 14.59 16.15
C ALA A 682 27.58 14.78 16.29
N MET A 683 26.87 14.99 15.18
CA MET A 683 25.41 15.02 15.16
C MET A 683 24.87 13.59 15.06
N HIS A 684 23.88 13.26 15.87
CA HIS A 684 23.28 11.93 15.85
C HIS A 684 21.84 11.93 16.35
N LYS A 685 21.11 10.88 16.01
CA LYS A 685 19.76 10.56 16.48
C LYS A 685 19.76 9.21 17.17
N GLY A 686 19.01 9.08 18.26
CA GLY A 686 18.87 7.79 18.93
C GLY A 686 17.77 7.77 19.97
N THR A 687 17.59 6.62 20.62
CA THR A 687 16.66 6.46 21.75
C THR A 687 17.42 6.58 23.06
N SER A 688 16.95 7.39 24.02
CA SER A 688 17.67 7.56 25.28
C SER A 688 17.68 6.26 26.10
N GLU A 689 18.75 6.02 26.85
CA GLU A 689 18.83 4.89 27.79
C GLU A 689 18.14 5.22 29.11
N ALA A 690 18.23 6.48 29.52
CA ALA A 690 17.55 7.01 30.70
C ALA A 690 17.32 8.51 30.54
N THR A 691 16.17 8.98 30.98
CA THR A 691 15.79 10.40 30.97
C THR A 691 15.45 10.82 32.40
N ALA A 692 16.02 11.95 32.82
CA ALA A 692 15.69 12.62 34.07
C ALA A 692 15.33 14.08 33.80
N ALA A 693 14.83 14.79 34.81
CA ALA A 693 14.35 16.16 34.64
C ALA A 693 15.40 17.12 34.03
N ALA A 694 16.68 16.98 34.40
CA ALA A 694 17.76 17.87 33.94
C ALA A 694 18.89 17.15 33.20
N SER A 695 18.69 15.89 32.81
CA SER A 695 19.72 15.11 32.12
C SER A 695 19.17 13.99 31.28
N VAL A 696 19.88 13.64 30.21
CA VAL A 696 19.55 12.50 29.32
C VAL A 696 20.79 11.64 29.14
N THR A 697 20.65 10.33 29.27
CA THR A 697 21.71 9.34 28.98
C THR A 697 21.63 8.95 27.51
N LEU A 698 22.67 9.29 26.75
CA LEU A 698 22.73 9.05 25.31
C LEU A 698 23.03 7.57 25.01
N MET A 699 22.38 7.02 23.98
CA MET A 699 22.58 5.65 23.51
C MET A 699 24.04 5.37 23.10
N ALA A 700 24.51 4.15 23.33
CA ALA A 700 25.90 3.76 23.03
C ALA A 700 26.14 3.69 21.52
N THR A 701 25.12 3.24 20.80
CA THR A 701 25.06 3.13 19.35
C THR A 701 23.82 3.89 18.89
N PRO A 702 23.96 5.18 18.53
CA PRO A 702 22.87 5.94 17.95
C PRO A 702 22.24 5.23 16.75
N THR A 703 20.96 5.50 16.51
CA THR A 703 20.24 4.99 15.33
C THR A 703 20.84 5.56 14.05
N ASP A 704 21.10 6.87 14.04
CA ASP A 704 21.69 7.57 12.90
C ASP A 704 22.88 8.42 13.37
N GLY A 705 23.97 8.38 12.61
CA GLY A 705 25.22 9.06 12.95
C GLY A 705 26.07 8.31 13.99
N THR A 706 27.15 8.95 14.46
CA THR A 706 28.12 8.34 15.38
C THR A 706 28.16 9.05 16.71
N LEU A 707 28.21 8.30 17.83
CA LEU A 707 28.41 8.89 19.15
C LEU A 707 29.87 9.38 19.30
N GLY A 708 30.04 10.68 19.52
CA GLY A 708 31.34 11.29 19.79
C GLY A 708 31.87 10.87 21.17
N LYS A 709 33.15 10.50 21.19
CA LYS A 709 33.84 9.96 22.38
C LYS A 709 34.85 10.94 22.99
N ARG A 710 34.79 12.22 22.63
CA ARG A 710 35.69 13.24 23.17
C ARG A 710 35.06 13.86 24.44
N PRO A 711 35.88 14.28 25.43
CA PRO A 711 35.36 15.03 26.56
C PRO A 711 34.65 16.30 26.09
N ASN A 712 33.48 16.61 26.68
CA ASN A 712 32.68 17.79 26.35
C ASN A 712 32.22 17.89 24.87
N GLU A 713 32.18 16.78 24.12
CA GLU A 713 31.76 16.75 22.70
C GLU A 713 30.48 17.53 22.42
N TYR A 714 29.44 17.26 23.22
CA TYR A 714 28.08 17.75 22.97
C TYR A 714 27.77 19.09 23.63
N VAL A 715 28.75 19.67 24.35
CA VAL A 715 28.50 20.88 25.13
C VAL A 715 28.33 22.08 24.20
N GLY A 716 27.28 22.87 24.45
CA GLY A 716 26.87 23.96 23.57
C GLY A 716 25.92 23.54 22.44
N MET A 717 25.58 22.26 22.31
CA MET A 717 24.58 21.77 21.36
C MET A 717 23.17 21.74 21.97
N LEU A 718 22.16 21.66 21.11
CA LEU A 718 20.78 21.37 21.49
C LEU A 718 20.53 19.87 21.49
N LEU A 719 19.93 19.39 22.58
CA LEU A 719 19.22 18.13 22.62
C LEU A 719 17.75 18.42 22.36
N ARG A 720 17.19 17.82 21.31
CA ARG A 720 15.76 17.88 21.00
C ARG A 720 15.13 16.52 21.25
N VAL A 721 14.01 16.50 21.97
CA VAL A 721 13.14 15.33 22.08
C VAL A 721 12.21 15.29 20.88
N LEU A 722 12.25 14.20 20.12
CA LEU A 722 11.48 13.99 18.89
C LEU A 722 10.17 13.25 19.17
N SER A 723 10.22 12.26 20.06
CA SER A 723 9.04 11.55 20.54
C SER A 723 9.27 11.04 21.96
N SER A 724 8.15 10.86 22.66
CA SER A 724 8.05 10.23 23.98
C SER A 724 6.62 9.73 24.14
N ASP A 725 6.32 8.92 25.15
CA ASP A 725 4.96 8.41 25.38
C ASP A 725 3.94 9.53 25.64
N GLN A 726 4.42 10.70 26.08
CA GLN A 726 3.60 11.89 26.34
C GLN A 726 3.59 12.87 25.16
N ASN A 727 4.27 12.54 24.05
CA ASN A 727 4.35 13.32 22.81
C ASN A 727 4.84 14.77 22.99
N TYR A 728 5.76 15.01 23.92
CA TYR A 728 6.35 16.33 24.12
C TYR A 728 7.53 16.56 23.16
N GLN A 729 7.53 17.72 22.51
CA GLN A 729 8.67 18.25 21.76
C GLN A 729 9.30 19.39 22.57
N GLU A 730 10.43 19.09 23.21
CA GLU A 730 11.19 20.05 24.00
C GLU A 730 12.65 20.10 23.52
N GLU A 731 13.20 21.31 23.44
CA GLU A 731 14.61 21.55 23.12
C GLU A 731 15.33 22.08 24.34
N ARG A 732 16.55 21.59 24.59
CA ARG A 732 17.39 22.03 25.71
C ARG A 732 18.85 22.12 25.30
N LEU A 733 19.52 23.18 25.75
CA LEU A 733 20.97 23.34 25.59
C LEU A 733 21.71 22.37 26.53
N ILE A 734 22.71 21.67 26.01
CA ILE A 734 23.60 20.80 26.79
C ILE A 734 24.72 21.67 27.41
N THR A 735 24.83 21.64 28.74
CA THR A 735 25.82 22.41 29.51
C THR A 735 27.00 21.58 30.01
N ALA A 736 26.82 20.28 30.16
CA ALA A 736 27.89 19.35 30.51
C ALA A 736 27.64 17.97 29.88
N TYR A 737 28.71 17.24 29.60
CA TYR A 737 28.64 15.87 29.08
C TYR A 737 29.71 15.00 29.74
N ASP A 738 29.28 13.93 30.39
CA ASP A 738 30.18 12.92 30.97
C ASP A 738 30.39 11.78 29.97
N LEU A 739 31.63 11.61 29.51
CA LEU A 739 32.02 10.60 28.53
C LEU A 739 31.80 9.16 29.02
N THR A 740 32.00 8.89 30.31
CA THR A 740 31.95 7.53 30.87
C THR A 740 30.50 7.08 31.01
N THR A 741 29.65 7.96 31.52
CA THR A 741 28.24 7.67 31.76
C THR A 741 27.35 8.01 30.57
N ARG A 742 27.86 8.79 29.59
CA ARG A 742 27.13 9.34 28.44
C ARG A 742 25.96 10.23 28.83
N VAL A 743 26.04 10.83 30.01
CA VAL A 743 24.99 11.70 30.54
C VAL A 743 25.22 13.13 30.03
N ALA A 744 24.29 13.62 29.24
CA ALA A 744 24.18 15.02 28.86
C ALA A 744 23.35 15.77 29.92
N THR A 745 23.94 16.80 30.55
CA THR A 745 23.26 17.69 31.51
C THR A 745 22.71 18.90 30.77
N LEU A 746 21.48 19.28 31.09
CA LEU A 746 20.71 20.31 30.38
C LEU A 746 20.75 21.64 31.13
N ALA A 747 20.76 22.76 30.39
CA ALA A 747 20.76 24.12 30.93
C ALA A 747 19.51 24.45 31.74
N LYS A 748 18.36 23.96 31.29
CA LYS A 748 17.06 24.05 31.96
C LYS A 748 16.50 22.64 32.04
N ALA A 749 15.90 22.29 33.18
CA ALA A 749 15.13 21.06 33.27
C ALA A 749 14.01 21.02 32.20
N PHE A 750 13.62 19.83 31.78
CA PHE A 750 12.38 19.64 31.03
C PHE A 750 11.20 20.16 31.86
N ASP A 751 10.24 20.79 31.19
CA ASP A 751 9.07 21.34 31.90
C ASP A 751 8.21 20.18 32.42
N THR A 752 8.12 19.10 31.63
CA THR A 752 7.68 17.78 32.09
C THR A 752 8.76 16.76 31.74
N THR A 753 9.18 15.93 32.70
CA THR A 753 10.20 14.90 32.43
C THR A 753 9.65 13.89 31.42
N PRO A 754 10.25 13.74 30.23
CA PRO A 754 9.79 12.76 29.25
C PRO A 754 9.88 11.35 29.82
N THR A 755 8.84 10.54 29.60
CA THR A 755 8.75 9.15 30.04
C THR A 755 8.62 8.20 28.85
N GLY A 756 8.87 6.91 29.09
CA GLY A 756 8.79 5.87 28.06
C GLY A 756 9.98 5.83 27.10
N THR A 757 9.71 5.46 25.85
CA THR A 757 10.72 5.42 24.78
C THR A 757 10.97 6.84 24.27
N VAL A 758 12.03 7.48 24.74
CA VAL A 758 12.35 8.86 24.37
C VAL A 758 13.32 8.86 23.18
N VAL A 759 12.83 9.24 22.00
CA VAL A 759 13.69 9.44 20.83
C VAL A 759 14.20 10.88 20.85
N TYR A 760 15.49 11.06 20.66
CA TYR A 760 16.15 12.36 20.68
C TYR A 760 17.07 12.54 19.47
N GLU A 761 17.39 13.79 19.17
CA GLU A 761 18.51 14.17 18.32
C GLU A 761 19.39 15.19 19.03
N VAL A 762 20.69 15.17 18.72
CA VAL A 762 21.64 16.18 19.19
C VAL A 762 22.17 16.94 17.99
N VAL A 763 21.86 18.23 17.96
CA VAL A 763 22.16 19.13 16.85
C VAL A 763 22.67 20.47 17.38
N PRO A 764 23.55 21.18 16.68
CA PRO A 764 23.98 22.48 17.16
C PRO A 764 22.86 23.55 17.08
N ILE A 765 23.02 24.66 17.80
CA ILE A 765 22.00 25.72 17.89
C ILE A 765 21.92 26.48 16.57
N PHE A 766 20.81 26.35 15.83
CA PHE A 766 20.67 27.03 14.56
C PHE A 766 19.27 27.56 14.23
N SER A 767 19.22 28.47 13.25
CA SER A 767 17.98 28.94 12.63
C SER A 767 17.39 27.91 11.66
N ARG A 768 16.07 27.95 11.45
CA ARG A 768 15.40 27.10 10.44
C ARG A 768 15.98 27.23 9.03
N THR A 769 16.56 28.38 8.69
CA THR A 769 17.16 28.60 7.36
C THR A 769 18.42 27.77 7.14
N ILE A 770 19.16 27.43 8.20
CA ILE A 770 20.40 26.64 8.07
C ILE A 770 20.11 25.25 7.50
N LYS A 771 18.96 24.64 7.86
CA LYS A 771 18.53 23.32 7.39
C LYS A 771 18.61 23.24 5.87
N HIS A 772 18.07 24.23 5.17
CA HIS A 772 18.06 24.26 3.72
C HIS A 772 19.45 24.49 3.13
N VAL A 773 20.25 25.34 3.76
CA VAL A 773 21.61 25.65 3.30
C VAL A 773 22.51 24.40 3.42
N VAL A 774 22.43 23.71 4.56
CA VAL A 774 23.17 22.48 4.84
C VAL A 774 22.69 21.36 3.90
N ALA A 775 21.38 21.15 3.76
CA ALA A 775 20.84 20.15 2.84
C ALA A 775 21.35 20.36 1.40
N LEU A 776 21.36 21.61 0.91
CA LEU A 776 21.86 21.92 -0.42
C LEU A 776 23.36 21.68 -0.54
N ARG A 777 24.16 22.06 0.47
CA ARG A 777 25.60 21.83 0.49
C ARG A 777 25.93 20.33 0.47
N THR A 778 25.28 19.57 1.34
CA THR A 778 25.40 18.11 1.41
C THR A 778 25.02 17.45 0.08
N ALA A 779 23.92 17.87 -0.54
CA ALA A 779 23.50 17.34 -1.84
C ALA A 779 24.51 17.66 -2.97
N ILE A 780 25.15 18.84 -2.95
CA ILE A 780 26.22 19.20 -3.88
C ILE A 780 27.42 18.27 -3.71
N ASP A 781 27.84 17.99 -2.47
CA ASP A 781 28.98 17.13 -2.18
C ASP A 781 28.70 15.67 -2.61
N ILE A 782 27.48 15.16 -2.38
CA ILE A 782 27.04 13.84 -2.87
C ILE A 782 27.06 13.79 -4.41
N LEU A 783 26.39 14.72 -5.10
CA LEU A 783 26.34 14.73 -6.57
C LEU A 783 27.71 14.95 -7.22
N SER A 784 28.62 15.66 -6.54
CA SER A 784 30.02 15.79 -6.95
C SER A 784 30.72 14.44 -6.96
N ASN A 785 30.51 13.60 -5.94
CA ASN A 785 31.07 12.24 -5.88
C ASN A 785 30.47 11.33 -6.96
N GLU A 786 29.24 11.60 -7.40
CA GLU A 786 28.57 10.85 -8.49
C GLU A 786 28.92 11.34 -9.89
N GLY A 787 29.56 12.50 -10.02
CA GLY A 787 29.90 13.09 -11.31
C GLY A 787 28.72 13.77 -12.03
N ASN A 788 27.60 14.05 -11.34
CA ASN A 788 26.43 14.70 -11.96
C ASN A 788 26.56 16.23 -11.99
N SER A 789 27.39 16.72 -12.91
CA SER A 789 27.74 18.14 -13.01
C SER A 789 26.56 19.09 -13.31
N GLN A 790 25.55 18.65 -14.06
CA GLN A 790 24.40 19.49 -14.43
C GLN A 790 23.51 19.80 -13.22
N ARG A 791 23.11 18.78 -12.46
CA ARG A 791 22.29 18.98 -11.25
C ARG A 791 23.05 19.75 -10.18
N MET A 792 24.34 19.46 -10.05
CA MET A 792 25.24 20.18 -9.14
C MET A 792 25.28 21.69 -9.46
N ALA A 793 25.29 22.10 -10.73
CA ALA A 793 25.28 23.51 -11.11
C ALA A 793 24.00 24.24 -10.64
N THR A 794 22.83 23.61 -10.82
CA THR A 794 21.55 24.14 -10.36
C THR A 794 21.49 24.25 -8.83
N LEU A 795 21.96 23.22 -8.11
CA LEU A 795 21.99 23.26 -6.64
C LEU A 795 22.97 24.30 -6.10
N ASN A 796 24.11 24.53 -6.76
CA ASN A 796 25.05 25.60 -6.38
C ASN A 796 24.41 27.00 -6.45
N GLN A 797 23.60 27.27 -7.47
CA GLN A 797 22.86 28.54 -7.57
C GLN A 797 21.87 28.68 -6.41
N ASN A 798 21.12 27.62 -6.11
CA ASN A 798 20.18 27.61 -4.99
C ASN A 798 20.89 27.79 -3.63
N TYR A 799 22.04 27.12 -3.44
CA TYR A 799 22.88 27.27 -2.26
C TYR A 799 23.32 28.72 -2.09
N ALA A 800 23.85 29.36 -3.14
CA ALA A 800 24.29 30.75 -3.12
C ALA A 800 23.17 31.75 -2.74
N ILE A 801 21.94 31.51 -3.21
CA ILE A 801 20.77 32.32 -2.86
C ILE A 801 20.42 32.13 -1.38
N LYS A 802 20.37 30.87 -0.89
CA LYS A 802 19.96 30.54 0.48
C LYS A 802 21.00 30.97 1.51
N ILE A 803 22.29 30.76 1.27
CA ILE A 803 23.37 31.22 2.16
C ILE A 803 23.34 32.75 2.27
N SER A 804 23.14 33.48 1.16
CA SER A 804 23.02 34.94 1.17
C SER A 804 21.81 35.43 1.97
N ALA A 805 20.67 34.74 1.87
CA ALA A 805 19.49 35.04 2.66
C ALA A 805 19.73 34.83 4.16
N MET A 806 20.40 33.74 4.53
CA MET A 806 20.76 33.46 5.92
C MET A 806 21.74 34.49 6.48
N ARG A 807 22.78 34.87 5.73
CA ARG A 807 23.72 35.94 6.16
C ARG A 807 23.01 37.26 6.42
N ARG A 808 22.06 37.63 5.57
CA ARG A 808 21.20 38.82 5.78
C ARG A 808 20.33 38.69 7.04
N GLN A 809 19.84 37.49 7.35
CA GLN A 809 19.06 37.24 8.56
C GLN A 809 19.94 37.37 9.82
N LEU A 810 21.14 36.80 9.82
CA LEU A 810 22.10 36.91 10.93
C LEU A 810 22.51 38.36 11.17
N SER A 811 22.82 39.10 10.10
CA SER A 811 23.13 40.53 10.19
C SER A 811 22.01 41.38 10.81
N LYS A 812 20.74 40.94 10.71
CA LYS A 812 19.60 41.63 11.34
C LYS A 812 19.40 41.24 12.80
N MET A 813 19.82 40.05 13.22
CA MET A 813 19.64 39.58 14.61
C MET A 813 20.48 40.38 15.61
N GLU A 814 21.67 40.80 15.21
CA GLU A 814 22.58 41.61 16.04
C GLU A 814 22.63 43.08 15.64
N GLY A 815 21.71 43.54 14.78
CA GLY A 815 21.63 44.92 14.33
C GLY A 815 21.41 45.89 15.49
N ARG A 816 22.50 46.31 16.16
CA ARG A 816 22.54 47.39 17.17
C ARG A 816 22.11 48.74 16.59
N PHE A 817 22.02 48.84 15.27
CA PHE A 817 21.37 49.94 14.55
C PHE A 817 19.99 49.47 14.08
N PRO A 818 18.96 49.51 14.93
CA PRO A 818 17.60 49.45 14.42
C PRO A 818 17.42 50.59 13.41
N HIS A 819 16.59 50.41 12.39
CA HIS A 819 16.19 51.48 11.47
C HIS A 819 15.58 52.70 12.22
N HIS A 820 15.24 52.51 13.51
CA HIS A 820 14.82 53.50 14.49
C HIS A 820 15.41 53.14 15.87
N PHE A 821 16.18 54.02 16.52
CA PHE A 821 16.57 53.83 17.92
C PHE A 821 15.44 54.24 18.86
N ASP A 822 15.03 53.35 19.77
CA ASP A 822 14.24 53.78 20.93
C ASP A 822 15.06 54.75 21.79
N GLY A 823 14.43 55.87 22.14
CA GLY A 823 15.07 57.02 22.77
C GLY A 823 15.69 56.79 24.15
N ASP A 824 15.61 55.58 24.71
CA ASP A 824 15.86 55.33 26.13
C ASP A 824 16.58 53.99 26.40
N THR A 825 17.67 53.73 25.68
CA THR A 825 18.58 52.61 25.97
C THR A 825 19.83 53.10 26.69
N TRP A 826 20.49 52.24 27.48
CA TRP A 826 21.67 52.58 28.28
C TRP A 826 22.81 53.19 27.44
N ASP A 827 22.93 52.75 26.18
CA ASP A 827 23.89 53.26 25.20
C ASP A 827 23.50 54.64 24.63
N ASN A 828 22.28 55.11 24.87
CA ASN A 828 21.71 56.37 24.38
C ASN A 828 21.63 57.48 25.45
N THR A 829 22.29 57.32 26.59
CA THR A 829 22.27 58.28 27.71
C THR A 829 22.92 59.64 27.40
N ASN A 830 23.69 59.76 26.31
CA ASN A 830 24.42 60.98 25.92
C ASN A 830 23.84 61.75 24.72
N ARG A 831 22.69 61.34 24.15
CA ARG A 831 22.17 61.99 22.92
C ARG A 831 21.35 63.27 23.18
N GLY A 832 21.15 63.65 24.44
CA GLY A 832 20.56 64.93 24.86
C GLY A 832 21.47 66.16 24.72
N GLY A 833 22.74 66.01 24.28
CA GLY A 833 23.72 67.11 24.27
C GLY A 833 24.22 67.59 22.89
N PHE A 834 23.89 66.93 21.78
CA PHE A 834 24.57 67.16 20.49
C PHE A 834 23.80 67.97 19.44
N TYR A 835 22.61 68.50 19.74
CA TYR A 835 21.89 69.46 18.89
C TYR A 835 21.75 70.84 19.55
N GLY A 836 22.89 71.40 19.97
CA GLY A 836 23.00 72.76 20.47
C GLY A 836 24.20 73.49 19.86
N ILE A 837 24.23 73.60 18.52
CA ILE A 837 24.95 74.64 17.76
C ILE A 837 24.07 75.07 16.60
#